data_AF-A0AAD6MC13-F1
#
_entry.id   AF-A0AAD6MC13-F1
#
_cell.length_a   1.000
_cell.length_b   1.000
_cell.length_c   1.000
_cell.angle_alpha   90.00
_cell.angle_beta   90.00
_cell.angle_gamma   90.00
#
_symmetry.space_group_name_H-M   'P 1'
#
loop_
_entity.id
_entity.type
_entity.pdbx_description
1 polymer ?
#
loop_
_entity_poly.entity_id
_entity_poly.type
_entity_poly.pdbx_seq_one_letter_code
_entity_poly.pdbx_strand_id
1 'polypeptide(L)'
;MDTPEDIVNVSGKCYENVKVFSEGLWSVKPGESILQHSLVRFHFELLAMFFLAGSFHFFLKRFHFSRFTSDVLAGIAVGPTVMGYYFGRTSDDLFHTSIPNQVLSSLSKIGYILFVFFAGVQMDTTLIWKTGRKAFSLGSFVFATSFIMASCVAIYFPKDNGLTIGIKGGMIFTGNMYFESMIQTEFVGVCYILMQLQIINSQLGRLALASSMHYKLMSLVYNITNGFGRGLRTTSIRVGVQMVILSLAYILFIVIVLRQMIFTFIRITPQGQPLKEIYATITMACVFLLASSGDCVGLNYVFGPLILGLIVPARSPLAEILVQKFNTAASGFLLPLMTMFCASKIDLHQFISEFHTLVAFKISLIGFAIKLAVTFLGVYFYKLPLRHAAALTVILNAKGHYEVGTFISFNPLKEIQSTSGILLLFLLQAFQPLLVKTLYHPAEHYVSYKQKTIEHVSNDAELQILVCAHREEDAVAAVTLLEYSNPTKQNPLSIYGLCLEELVSSFIPVLINHQLGQKISYSEGSRSQPIIDIFKYFKTQHNKFVQMHVFTAISPFKQMHEDICWLSFDKDCSLVIIPFHKKWNSKGKMVSSNTDLRNLNINVLKNAPCSVGTLIDRKRAQGLSSIFSTSATYRVAALFVGGSDDREAISYALRMARSPRVHLTIMHLVAHNDDVHNWENMVNDDFLRKVKAEMSGHTNIDYIEETVRDGSDTSEVLQSIVEDRDLIMVGRQHENEPQALAGLSAEWIDFPELGPMGDLLASEYISNPVSVLVVQQQKKKFCCRRCAGIGFETLNFFFCDSFRKKKKIPGYTLPHSIPIPLSLVPLSSSSHRFPPPPPPPPPPSLDHVISPIASAAHHSAEPALMLARVCLSDISPYDGAPAGPYVRAVEALSGSLMKHNAAVIELGSAEASLMRCGLEAARLYFRSRSQNGVVKGCSSRGVYMYRAGRPVEDCDSSPPCMAEIFRCMGKAARSALCAIARHLRLRSDVFNQLLDDTPLPAGEVSSSVLVATYSHTSLQNGKGAIGGGKLAVNGEVEKGLLTLISSDSPGLQVCDPNGHWYLADCSSAPGNLLLITGKTLSHTTAGLRPAASYRASPDYSSGANSGGRTSLAFRLMPQGNAILDCSPIAAAGHVIPQSYVPISVSQFLDDLSAEEDVNCNRPDNTYVAQNDVNKEPSLRSVLSDPLSGAFLEDAVVVSCGHSFGGLMLRRVLDMLYRAAAAAVKNE
;
A
#
# COMPACT_ATOMS: atom_id res chain seq x y z
N MET A 1 44.45 -61.51 -33.28
CA MET A 1 43.62 -60.39 -33.75
C MET A 1 44.03 -59.21 -32.92
N ASP A 2 44.68 -58.27 -33.59
CA ASP A 2 45.99 -57.85 -33.10
C ASP A 2 45.88 -56.51 -32.38
N THR A 3 46.49 -56.44 -31.20
CA THR A 3 46.56 -55.22 -30.40
C THR A 3 47.76 -54.41 -30.88
N PRO A 4 47.57 -53.22 -31.47
CA PRO A 4 48.69 -52.34 -31.78
C PRO A 4 49.30 -51.79 -30.47
N GLU A 5 50.60 -52.02 -30.28
CA GLU A 5 51.36 -51.48 -29.15
C GLU A 5 51.74 -50.01 -29.40
N ASP A 6 50.76 -49.10 -29.32
CA ASP A 6 51.04 -47.66 -29.23
C ASP A 6 51.62 -47.34 -27.84
N ILE A 7 52.92 -47.56 -27.69
CA ILE A 7 53.70 -47.17 -26.52
C ILE A 7 53.79 -45.64 -26.48
N VAL A 8 52.74 -45.01 -25.95
CA VAL A 8 52.76 -43.59 -25.58
C VAL A 8 53.84 -43.42 -24.50
N ASN A 9 55.00 -42.92 -24.93
CA ASN A 9 56.13 -42.66 -24.05
C ASN A 9 55.78 -41.49 -23.11
N VAL A 10 55.17 -41.81 -21.97
CA VAL A 10 54.81 -40.86 -20.92
C VAL A 10 56.11 -40.35 -20.29
N SER A 11 56.68 -39.30 -20.88
CA SER A 11 57.84 -38.61 -20.34
C SER A 11 57.46 -38.05 -18.96
N GLY A 12 57.91 -38.73 -17.91
CA GLY A 12 57.67 -38.35 -16.52
C GLY A 12 58.42 -37.07 -16.15
N LYS A 13 57.95 -35.92 -16.65
CA LYS A 13 58.30 -34.62 -16.09
C LYS A 13 57.74 -34.56 -14.68
N CYS A 14 58.58 -34.88 -13.70
CA CYS A 14 58.30 -34.62 -12.30
C CYS A 14 57.87 -33.16 -12.15
N TYR A 15 56.87 -32.90 -11.31
CA TYR A 15 56.52 -31.52 -10.94
C TYR A 15 57.77 -30.81 -10.41
N GLU A 16 58.09 -29.63 -10.94
CA GLU A 16 59.16 -28.82 -10.39
C GLU A 16 58.83 -28.47 -8.94
N ASN A 17 59.82 -28.64 -8.05
CA ASN A 17 59.67 -28.34 -6.62
C ASN A 17 59.66 -26.81 -6.38
N VAL A 18 58.54 -26.18 -6.70
CA VAL A 18 58.29 -24.77 -6.42
C VAL A 18 58.36 -24.54 -4.90
N LYS A 19 59.37 -23.79 -4.43
CA LYS A 19 59.52 -23.42 -3.01
C LYS A 19 58.28 -22.67 -2.53
N VAL A 20 57.45 -23.34 -1.73
CA VAL A 20 56.20 -22.78 -1.18
C VAL A 20 56.45 -21.55 -0.30
N PHE A 21 57.55 -21.58 0.49
CA PHE A 21 57.93 -20.53 1.41
C PHE A 21 59.15 -19.74 0.91
N SER A 22 59.17 -18.44 1.23
CA SER A 22 60.34 -17.58 1.04
C SER A 22 61.18 -17.52 2.31
N GLU A 23 62.50 -17.47 2.15
CA GLU A 23 63.46 -17.28 3.25
C GLU A 23 63.53 -15.80 3.71
N GLY A 24 62.84 -14.89 3.01
CA GLY A 24 62.60 -13.51 3.42
C GLY A 24 63.08 -12.47 2.40
N LEU A 25 62.61 -11.22 2.55
CA LEU A 25 62.99 -10.09 1.67
C LEU A 25 64.52 -9.87 1.59
N TRP A 26 65.25 -10.24 2.65
CA TRP A 26 66.69 -10.04 2.78
C TRP A 26 67.55 -11.23 2.31
N SER A 27 66.94 -12.36 1.92
CA SER A 27 67.67 -13.56 1.45
C SER A 27 67.61 -13.77 -0.07
N VAL A 28 66.91 -12.89 -0.79
CA VAL A 28 66.68 -13.01 -2.24
C VAL A 28 67.99 -12.78 -3.00
N LYS A 29 68.40 -13.73 -3.85
CA LYS A 29 69.60 -13.55 -4.68
C LYS A 29 69.34 -12.54 -5.81
N PRO A 30 70.37 -11.78 -6.25
CA PRO A 30 70.22 -10.90 -7.40
C PRO A 30 69.83 -11.70 -8.66
N GLY A 31 68.58 -11.52 -9.11
CA GLY A 31 67.97 -12.24 -10.25
C GLY A 31 66.80 -13.16 -9.86
N GLU A 32 66.65 -13.52 -8.59
CA GLU A 32 65.44 -14.19 -8.08
C GLU A 32 64.37 -13.14 -7.72
N SER A 33 63.08 -13.50 -7.82
CA SER A 33 61.97 -12.61 -7.43
C SER A 33 61.02 -13.29 -6.45
N ILE A 34 60.52 -12.54 -5.48
CA ILE A 34 59.68 -13.09 -4.39
C ILE A 34 58.37 -13.71 -4.94
N LEU A 35 57.91 -13.26 -6.12
CA LEU A 35 56.74 -13.77 -6.83
C LEU A 35 56.92 -15.21 -7.37
N GLN A 36 58.15 -15.75 -7.38
CA GLN A 36 58.42 -17.16 -7.67
C GLN A 36 57.86 -18.10 -6.57
N HIS A 37 57.62 -17.59 -5.35
CA HIS A 37 57.01 -18.37 -4.27
C HIS A 37 55.48 -18.41 -4.40
N SER A 38 54.94 -19.61 -4.59
CA SER A 38 53.51 -19.84 -4.85
C SER A 38 52.59 -19.27 -3.78
N LEU A 39 52.96 -19.35 -2.49
CA LEU A 39 52.16 -18.81 -1.39
C LEU A 39 52.15 -17.27 -1.37
N VAL A 40 53.30 -16.62 -1.60
CA VAL A 40 53.39 -15.14 -1.59
C VAL A 40 52.65 -14.57 -2.80
N ARG A 41 52.82 -15.19 -3.98
CA ARG A 41 52.08 -14.90 -5.20
C ARG A 41 50.56 -14.96 -4.97
N PHE A 42 50.05 -16.04 -4.37
CA PHE A 42 48.63 -16.20 -4.05
C PHE A 42 48.10 -15.13 -3.07
N HIS A 43 48.88 -14.73 -2.06
CA HIS A 43 48.49 -13.65 -1.14
C HIS A 43 48.40 -12.29 -1.86
N PHE A 44 49.34 -12.00 -2.76
CA PHE A 44 49.29 -10.79 -3.58
C PHE A 44 48.13 -10.83 -4.60
N GLU A 45 47.85 -11.99 -5.18
CA GLU A 45 46.71 -12.24 -6.08
C GLU A 45 45.38 -11.90 -5.41
N LEU A 46 45.17 -12.41 -4.18
CA LEU A 46 44.02 -12.09 -3.34
C LEU A 46 43.95 -10.59 -2.99
N LEU A 47 45.08 -10.00 -2.56
CA LEU A 47 45.14 -8.60 -2.18
C LEU A 47 44.73 -7.69 -3.35
N ALA A 48 45.27 -7.93 -4.55
CA ALA A 48 44.94 -7.20 -5.76
C ALA A 48 43.45 -7.34 -6.14
N MET A 49 42.92 -8.57 -6.14
CA MET A 49 41.50 -8.84 -6.40
C MET A 49 40.58 -8.08 -5.45
N PHE A 50 40.76 -8.22 -4.13
CA PHE A 50 39.90 -7.57 -3.14
C PHE A 50 40.07 -6.05 -3.09
N PHE A 51 41.27 -5.52 -3.35
CA PHE A 51 41.51 -4.08 -3.45
C PHE A 51 40.79 -3.46 -4.66
N LEU A 52 40.87 -4.10 -5.84
CA LEU A 52 40.16 -3.66 -7.04
C LEU A 52 38.64 -3.76 -6.86
N ALA A 53 38.14 -4.86 -6.30
CA ALA A 53 36.71 -5.04 -6.05
C ALA A 53 36.17 -4.07 -4.98
N GLY A 54 36.97 -3.75 -3.95
CA GLY A 54 36.66 -2.70 -2.99
C GLY A 54 36.59 -1.31 -3.64
N SER A 55 37.59 -0.98 -4.47
CA SER A 55 37.67 0.29 -5.20
C SER A 55 36.50 0.47 -6.17
N PHE A 56 36.23 -0.53 -7.03
CA PHE A 56 35.06 -0.49 -7.91
C PHE A 56 33.75 -0.41 -7.12
N HIS A 57 33.62 -1.14 -6.02
CA HIS A 57 32.41 -1.08 -5.20
C HIS A 57 32.18 0.31 -4.59
N PHE A 58 33.24 1.01 -4.15
CA PHE A 58 33.13 2.37 -3.61
C PHE A 58 32.47 3.33 -4.62
N PHE A 59 32.92 3.33 -5.88
CA PHE A 59 32.32 4.15 -6.94
C PHE A 59 30.94 3.64 -7.37
N LEU A 60 30.81 2.34 -7.68
CA LEU A 60 29.59 1.75 -8.26
C LEU A 60 28.40 1.74 -7.29
N LYS A 61 28.65 1.66 -5.98
CA LYS A 61 27.63 1.79 -4.92
C LYS A 61 26.90 3.13 -4.99
N ARG A 62 27.55 4.22 -5.43
CA ARG A 62 26.89 5.54 -5.61
C ARG A 62 25.82 5.52 -6.72
N PHE A 63 25.92 4.59 -7.67
CA PHE A 63 24.97 4.36 -8.76
C PHE A 63 24.02 3.18 -8.50
N HIS A 64 23.94 2.68 -7.26
CA HIS A 64 23.11 1.53 -6.83
C HIS A 64 23.42 0.17 -7.49
N PHE A 65 24.55 0.01 -8.18
CA PHE A 65 24.96 -1.30 -8.71
C PHE A 65 25.19 -2.33 -7.60
N SER A 66 25.02 -3.61 -7.94
CA SER A 66 25.23 -4.72 -7.01
C SER A 66 26.70 -4.92 -6.64
N ARG A 67 26.98 -5.62 -5.52
CA ARG A 67 28.35 -5.98 -5.18
C ARG A 67 28.95 -6.95 -6.21
N PHE A 68 28.16 -7.91 -6.71
CA PHE A 68 28.52 -8.79 -7.83
C PHE A 68 29.04 -8.02 -9.05
N THR A 69 28.39 -6.91 -9.43
CA THR A 69 28.82 -6.05 -10.55
C THR A 69 30.25 -5.52 -10.32
N SER A 70 30.61 -5.23 -9.06
CA SER A 70 31.95 -4.76 -8.66
C SER A 70 32.98 -5.89 -8.69
N ASP A 71 32.60 -7.09 -8.21
CA ASP A 71 33.46 -8.27 -8.18
C ASP A 71 33.75 -8.80 -9.60
N VAL A 72 32.76 -8.82 -10.51
CA VAL A 72 33.01 -9.19 -11.91
C VAL A 72 33.96 -8.19 -12.59
N LEU A 73 33.78 -6.88 -12.38
CA LEU A 73 34.69 -5.88 -12.96
C LEU A 73 36.12 -6.01 -12.42
N ALA A 74 36.29 -6.35 -11.14
CA ALA A 74 37.61 -6.66 -10.58
C ALA A 74 38.24 -7.89 -11.24
N GLY A 75 37.47 -8.96 -11.45
CA GLY A 75 37.95 -10.13 -12.19
C GLY A 75 38.34 -9.80 -13.64
N ILE A 76 37.50 -9.06 -14.39
CA ILE A 76 37.82 -8.62 -15.77
C ILE A 76 39.10 -7.77 -15.81
N ALA A 77 39.30 -6.89 -14.83
CA ALA A 77 40.49 -6.05 -14.74
C ALA A 77 41.77 -6.87 -14.45
N VAL A 78 41.68 -7.88 -13.59
CA VAL A 78 42.77 -8.85 -13.31
C VAL A 78 43.01 -9.82 -14.46
N GLY A 79 41.99 -10.08 -15.29
CA GLY A 79 42.04 -10.98 -16.43
C GLY A 79 42.84 -10.48 -17.64
N PRO A 80 42.87 -11.27 -18.73
CA PRO A 80 43.66 -10.95 -19.93
C PRO A 80 43.22 -9.63 -20.59
N THR A 81 41.94 -9.27 -20.50
CA THR A 81 41.38 -8.05 -21.10
C THR A 81 42.13 -6.77 -20.75
N VAL A 82 42.54 -6.59 -19.48
CA VAL A 82 43.17 -5.33 -19.03
C VAL A 82 44.60 -5.57 -18.57
N MET A 83 44.80 -6.37 -17.52
CA MET A 83 46.16 -6.59 -17.00
C MET A 83 47.01 -7.43 -17.95
N GLY A 84 46.42 -8.40 -18.68
CA GLY A 84 47.10 -9.12 -19.75
C GLY A 84 47.53 -8.20 -20.91
N TYR A 85 46.61 -7.37 -21.41
CA TYR A 85 46.86 -6.49 -22.55
C TYR A 85 47.88 -5.38 -22.25
N TYR A 86 47.71 -4.64 -21.15
CA TYR A 86 48.59 -3.49 -20.83
C TYR A 86 49.87 -3.87 -20.10
N PHE A 87 49.89 -4.98 -19.37
CA PHE A 87 50.98 -5.35 -18.45
C PHE A 87 51.49 -6.79 -18.66
N GLY A 88 51.38 -7.30 -19.90
CA GLY A 88 51.66 -8.69 -20.32
C GLY A 88 52.77 -9.41 -19.54
N ARG A 89 54.01 -8.87 -19.56
CA ARG A 89 55.17 -9.50 -18.91
C ARG A 89 54.99 -9.71 -17.40
N THR A 90 54.48 -8.70 -16.69
CA THR A 90 54.14 -8.81 -15.25
C THR A 90 52.85 -9.60 -14.99
N SER A 91 51.93 -9.65 -15.96
CA SER A 91 50.72 -10.48 -15.84
C SER A 91 50.99 -11.97 -16.03
N ASP A 92 52.01 -12.33 -16.81
CA ASP A 92 52.52 -13.70 -16.89
C ASP A 92 53.21 -14.10 -15.58
N ASP A 93 54.20 -13.32 -15.13
CA ASP A 93 54.91 -13.55 -13.86
C ASP A 93 53.96 -13.65 -12.65
N LEU A 94 52.83 -12.94 -12.66
CA LEU A 94 51.90 -12.87 -11.51
C LEU A 94 50.61 -13.71 -11.68
N PHE A 95 50.08 -13.90 -12.90
CA PHE A 95 48.81 -14.61 -13.17
C PHE A 95 48.88 -15.74 -14.23
N HIS A 96 50.06 -16.11 -14.75
CA HIS A 96 50.31 -17.16 -15.77
C HIS A 96 49.26 -18.29 -15.86
N THR A 97 48.79 -18.53 -17.08
CA THR A 97 47.58 -19.31 -17.39
C THR A 97 47.72 -20.84 -17.31
N SER A 98 48.91 -21.37 -17.03
CA SER A 98 49.18 -22.82 -17.03
C SER A 98 48.78 -23.52 -15.72
N ILE A 99 49.56 -23.35 -14.65
CA ILE A 99 49.34 -23.81 -13.26
C ILE A 99 49.97 -22.71 -12.38
N PRO A 100 49.22 -22.03 -11.48
CA PRO A 100 48.68 -22.66 -10.27
C PRO A 100 47.22 -22.29 -9.95
N ASN A 101 46.38 -22.03 -10.95
CA ASN A 101 44.95 -21.72 -10.81
C ASN A 101 44.11 -22.80 -10.06
N GLN A 102 44.68 -23.96 -9.71
CA GLN A 102 44.00 -25.06 -9.01
C GLN A 102 43.57 -24.71 -7.57
N VAL A 103 44.40 -23.99 -6.80
CA VAL A 103 44.05 -23.59 -5.41
C VAL A 103 42.82 -22.68 -5.43
N LEU A 104 42.84 -21.66 -6.29
CA LEU A 104 41.77 -20.70 -6.46
C LEU A 104 40.49 -21.35 -7.04
N SER A 105 40.62 -22.33 -7.95
CA SER A 105 39.49 -23.12 -8.44
C SER A 105 38.87 -24.00 -7.35
N SER A 106 39.67 -24.65 -6.50
CA SER A 106 39.17 -25.45 -5.38
C SER A 106 38.49 -24.58 -4.33
N LEU A 107 39.07 -23.42 -4.01
CA LEU A 107 38.48 -22.45 -3.08
C LEU A 107 37.17 -21.85 -3.64
N SER A 108 37.07 -21.67 -4.96
CA SER A 108 35.83 -21.29 -5.65
C SER A 108 34.75 -22.37 -5.54
N LYS A 109 35.10 -23.66 -5.71
CA LYS A 109 34.17 -24.79 -5.51
C LYS A 109 33.70 -24.90 -4.06
N ILE A 110 34.60 -24.71 -3.09
CA ILE A 110 34.26 -24.63 -1.66
C ILE A 110 33.30 -23.46 -1.40
N GLY A 111 33.54 -22.30 -1.99
CA GLY A 111 32.63 -21.15 -1.95
C GLY A 111 31.23 -21.48 -2.48
N TYR A 112 31.15 -22.20 -3.61
CA TYR A 112 29.88 -22.60 -4.21
C TYR A 112 29.12 -23.63 -3.35
N ILE A 113 29.81 -24.64 -2.78
CA ILE A 113 29.26 -25.61 -1.83
C ILE A 113 28.62 -24.89 -0.64
N LEU A 114 29.36 -23.97 -0.01
CA LEU A 114 28.87 -23.24 1.16
C LEU A 114 27.73 -22.27 0.81
N PHE A 115 27.81 -21.59 -0.34
CA PHE A 115 26.75 -20.72 -0.84
C PHE A 115 25.43 -21.47 -1.02
N VAL A 116 25.45 -22.65 -1.66
CA VAL A 116 24.22 -23.42 -1.88
C VAL A 116 23.73 -24.12 -0.60
N PHE A 117 24.63 -24.46 0.33
CA PHE A 117 24.24 -24.87 1.68
C PHE A 117 23.48 -23.75 2.41
N PHE A 118 24.05 -22.54 2.53
CA PHE A 118 23.38 -21.43 3.21
C PHE A 118 22.08 -21.01 2.52
N ALA A 119 22.04 -21.03 1.18
CA ALA A 119 20.80 -20.87 0.42
C ALA A 119 19.71 -21.87 0.86
N GLY A 120 20.06 -23.15 1.03
CA GLY A 120 19.15 -24.17 1.54
C GLY A 120 18.74 -23.93 2.99
N VAL A 121 19.66 -23.54 3.88
CA VAL A 121 19.37 -23.22 5.29
C VAL A 121 18.41 -22.02 5.41
N GLN A 122 18.55 -21.01 4.56
CA GLN A 122 17.78 -19.76 4.65
C GLN A 122 16.37 -19.85 4.00
N MET A 123 16.08 -20.96 3.30
CA MET A 123 14.81 -21.28 2.62
C MET A 123 13.75 -21.84 3.59
N ASP A 124 12.75 -21.04 3.98
CA ASP A 124 11.59 -21.49 4.79
C ASP A 124 10.50 -22.15 3.93
N THR A 125 10.54 -23.48 3.81
CA THR A 125 9.59 -24.28 3.02
C THR A 125 8.13 -24.15 3.47
N THR A 126 7.85 -23.61 4.67
CA THR A 126 6.47 -23.35 5.12
C THR A 126 5.80 -22.18 4.38
N LEU A 127 6.57 -21.34 3.67
CA LEU A 127 6.06 -20.20 2.91
C LEU A 127 5.09 -20.61 1.79
N ILE A 128 5.33 -21.75 1.13
CA ILE A 128 4.51 -22.25 0.01
C ILE A 128 3.05 -22.43 0.44
N TRP A 129 2.83 -22.98 1.64
CA TRP A 129 1.50 -23.20 2.21
C TRP A 129 0.84 -21.91 2.74
N LYS A 130 1.65 -20.97 3.25
CA LYS A 130 1.17 -19.70 3.84
C LYS A 130 0.73 -18.66 2.81
N THR A 131 1.35 -18.61 1.63
CA THR A 131 1.17 -17.49 0.67
C THR A 131 -0.02 -17.67 -0.29
N GLY A 132 -0.83 -18.72 -0.07
CA GLY A 132 -2.09 -18.94 -0.76
C GLY A 132 -1.97 -19.36 -2.24
N ARG A 133 -3.13 -19.68 -2.83
CA ARG A 133 -3.22 -20.30 -4.18
C ARG A 133 -2.55 -19.47 -5.30
N LYS A 134 -2.49 -18.14 -5.17
CA LYS A 134 -1.87 -17.24 -6.17
C LYS A 134 -0.38 -17.53 -6.37
N ALA A 135 0.40 -17.66 -5.28
CA ALA A 135 1.84 -17.90 -5.34
C ALA A 135 2.17 -19.29 -5.91
N PHE A 136 1.43 -20.32 -5.48
CA PHE A 136 1.55 -21.69 -6.00
C PHE A 136 1.24 -21.76 -7.50
N SER A 137 0.16 -21.11 -7.94
CA SER A 137 -0.25 -21.05 -9.34
C SER A 137 0.81 -20.37 -10.21
N LEU A 138 1.30 -19.19 -9.79
CA LEU A 138 2.34 -18.45 -10.51
C LEU A 138 3.66 -19.22 -10.56
N GLY A 139 4.12 -19.80 -9.45
CA GLY A 139 5.35 -20.61 -9.43
C GLY A 139 5.25 -21.83 -10.34
N SER A 140 4.10 -22.49 -10.36
CA SER A 140 3.83 -23.64 -11.25
C SER A 140 3.80 -23.23 -12.73
N PHE A 141 3.26 -22.06 -13.06
CA PHE A 141 3.30 -21.50 -14.42
C PHE A 141 4.73 -21.19 -14.87
N VAL A 142 5.55 -20.54 -14.03
CA VAL A 142 6.97 -20.26 -14.34
C VAL A 142 7.76 -21.57 -14.51
N PHE A 143 7.45 -22.60 -13.71
CA PHE A 143 8.04 -23.94 -13.87
C PHE A 143 7.63 -24.62 -15.19
N ALA A 144 6.33 -24.71 -15.48
CA ALA A 144 5.82 -25.34 -16.70
C ALA A 144 6.35 -24.66 -17.97
N THR A 145 6.37 -23.32 -18.01
CA THR A 145 6.91 -22.57 -19.15
C THR A 145 8.41 -22.79 -19.32
N SER A 146 9.19 -22.81 -18.23
CA SER A 146 10.62 -23.16 -18.27
C SER A 146 10.86 -24.57 -18.83
N PHE A 147 10.08 -25.55 -18.37
CA PHE A 147 10.17 -26.95 -18.79
C PHE A 147 9.80 -27.14 -20.28
N ILE A 148 8.75 -26.46 -20.76
CA ILE A 148 8.37 -26.46 -22.18
C ILE A 148 9.49 -25.87 -23.02
N MET A 149 10.04 -24.70 -22.66
CA MET A 149 11.13 -24.04 -23.40
C MET A 149 12.38 -24.93 -23.49
N ALA A 150 12.81 -25.55 -22.38
CA ALA A 150 13.93 -26.49 -22.35
C ALA A 150 13.68 -27.71 -23.25
N SER A 151 12.46 -28.24 -23.24
CA SER A 151 12.06 -29.39 -24.07
C SER A 151 12.03 -29.04 -25.57
N CYS A 152 11.55 -27.85 -25.94
CA CYS A 152 11.51 -27.38 -27.33
C CYS A 152 12.92 -27.25 -27.94
N VAL A 153 13.90 -26.72 -27.20
CA VAL A 153 15.29 -26.62 -27.68
C VAL A 153 15.96 -27.99 -27.80
N ALA A 154 15.65 -28.94 -26.90
CA ALA A 154 16.12 -30.32 -27.01
C ALA A 154 15.54 -31.09 -28.23
N ILE A 155 14.44 -30.61 -28.81
CA ILE A 155 13.86 -31.12 -30.07
C ILE A 155 14.46 -30.39 -31.28
N TYR A 156 14.63 -29.07 -31.20
CA TYR A 156 15.10 -28.24 -32.32
C TYR A 156 16.61 -28.40 -32.61
N PHE A 157 17.40 -28.75 -31.60
CA PHE A 157 18.79 -29.17 -31.75
C PHE A 157 18.90 -30.66 -31.40
N PRO A 158 18.48 -31.57 -32.31
CA PRO A 158 18.56 -33.00 -32.07
C PRO A 158 20.02 -33.44 -31.88
N LYS A 159 20.22 -34.52 -31.12
CA LYS A 159 21.53 -35.18 -31.06
C LYS A 159 21.77 -35.91 -32.38
N ASP A 160 22.60 -35.36 -33.24
CA ASP A 160 23.14 -36.08 -34.38
C ASP A 160 23.93 -37.30 -33.89
N ASN A 161 23.37 -38.49 -34.07
CA ASN A 161 24.02 -39.76 -33.69
C ASN A 161 25.18 -40.15 -34.62
N GLY A 162 25.65 -39.23 -35.49
CA GLY A 162 26.60 -39.48 -36.57
C GLY A 162 27.94 -38.75 -36.38
N LEU A 163 28.89 -39.45 -35.75
CA LEU A 163 30.35 -39.42 -35.93
C LEU A 163 31.11 -38.07 -36.16
N THR A 164 30.52 -36.91 -35.87
CA THR A 164 31.20 -35.58 -35.89
C THR A 164 31.58 -35.15 -34.46
N ILE A 165 32.11 -36.13 -33.72
CA ILE A 165 32.43 -36.06 -32.30
C ILE A 165 33.67 -35.18 -32.09
N GLY A 166 33.63 -34.32 -31.07
CA GLY A 166 34.65 -33.31 -30.79
C GLY A 166 34.00 -31.94 -30.62
N ILE A 167 34.21 -31.05 -31.59
CA ILE A 167 33.99 -29.61 -31.40
C ILE A 167 32.50 -29.21 -31.60
N LYS A 168 31.86 -29.59 -32.72
CA LYS A 168 30.47 -29.14 -33.02
C LYS A 168 29.44 -29.68 -32.02
N GLY A 169 29.49 -30.97 -31.70
CA GLY A 169 28.62 -31.57 -30.68
C GLY A 169 28.82 -30.97 -29.28
N GLY A 170 30.08 -30.67 -28.92
CA GLY A 170 30.43 -29.96 -27.69
C GLY A 170 29.78 -28.58 -27.61
N MET A 171 29.96 -27.74 -28.64
CA MET A 171 29.36 -26.39 -28.68
C MET A 171 27.83 -26.40 -28.57
N ILE A 172 27.13 -27.37 -29.18
CA ILE A 172 25.66 -27.48 -29.08
C ILE A 172 25.25 -27.93 -27.68
N PHE A 173 25.94 -28.90 -27.08
CA PHE A 173 25.69 -29.34 -25.70
C PHE A 173 25.93 -28.19 -24.70
N THR A 174 27.07 -27.52 -24.81
CA THR A 174 27.45 -26.32 -24.04
C THR A 174 26.40 -25.20 -24.20
N GLY A 175 25.99 -24.88 -25.42
CA GLY A 175 24.93 -23.90 -25.70
C GLY A 175 23.57 -24.24 -25.06
N ASN A 176 23.17 -25.51 -25.12
CA ASN A 176 21.94 -25.98 -24.47
C ASN A 176 22.00 -25.87 -22.93
N MET A 177 23.17 -26.08 -22.31
CA MET A 177 23.35 -25.86 -20.86
C MET A 177 23.30 -24.38 -20.47
N TYR A 178 23.80 -23.45 -21.30
CA TYR A 178 23.61 -22.01 -21.08
C TYR A 178 22.14 -21.58 -21.23
N PHE A 179 21.42 -22.16 -22.19
CA PHE A 179 19.98 -21.93 -22.38
C PHE A 179 19.17 -22.42 -21.16
N GLU A 180 19.39 -23.67 -20.72
CA GLU A 180 18.76 -24.23 -19.52
C GLU A 180 19.07 -23.37 -18.27
N SER A 181 20.31 -22.92 -18.11
CA SER A 181 20.73 -22.06 -16.98
C SER A 181 20.10 -20.67 -16.98
N MET A 182 19.89 -20.03 -18.15
CA MET A 182 19.18 -18.74 -18.20
C MET A 182 17.68 -18.90 -17.93
N ILE A 183 17.09 -20.00 -18.37
CA ILE A 183 15.66 -20.24 -18.27
C ILE A 183 15.25 -20.67 -16.85
N GLN A 184 16.15 -21.23 -16.04
CA GLN A 184 15.85 -21.46 -14.63
C GLN A 184 15.64 -20.15 -13.84
N THR A 185 14.75 -20.15 -12.84
CA THR A 185 14.56 -19.06 -11.87
C THR A 185 15.16 -19.49 -10.53
N GLU A 186 16.07 -18.69 -9.98
CA GLU A 186 16.74 -19.00 -8.72
C GLU A 186 16.19 -18.17 -7.55
N PHE A 187 15.70 -18.86 -6.51
CA PHE A 187 15.16 -18.21 -5.30
C PHE A 187 16.17 -17.24 -4.66
N VAL A 188 17.45 -17.62 -4.60
CA VAL A 188 18.51 -16.77 -3.99
C VAL A 188 18.73 -15.48 -4.78
N GLY A 189 18.65 -15.53 -6.11
CA GLY A 189 18.73 -14.35 -6.97
C GLY A 189 17.54 -13.40 -6.73
N VAL A 190 16.34 -13.97 -6.65
CA VAL A 190 15.11 -13.23 -6.30
C VAL A 190 15.23 -12.56 -4.93
N CYS A 191 15.68 -13.30 -3.90
CA CYS A 191 15.96 -12.76 -2.56
C CYS A 191 16.95 -11.60 -2.60
N TYR A 192 18.06 -11.75 -3.31
CA TYR A 192 19.12 -10.75 -3.35
C TYR A 192 18.64 -9.44 -4.00
N ILE A 193 17.91 -9.50 -5.13
CA ILE A 193 17.36 -8.29 -5.76
C ILE A 193 16.30 -7.62 -4.88
N LEU A 194 15.39 -8.39 -4.26
CA LEU A 194 14.41 -7.84 -3.32
C LEU A 194 15.06 -7.19 -2.10
N MET A 195 16.14 -7.78 -1.57
CA MET A 195 16.89 -7.23 -0.44
C MET A 195 17.70 -5.98 -0.83
N GLN A 196 18.38 -5.98 -1.99
CA GLN A 196 19.14 -4.84 -2.51
C GLN A 196 18.24 -3.61 -2.77
N LEU A 197 17.03 -3.84 -3.27
CA LEU A 197 16.03 -2.80 -3.54
C LEU A 197 15.17 -2.44 -2.31
N GLN A 198 15.37 -3.15 -1.19
CA GLN A 198 14.64 -3.06 0.06
C GLN A 198 13.13 -3.41 0.03
N ILE A 199 12.61 -3.96 -1.07
CA ILE A 199 11.18 -4.22 -1.28
C ILE A 199 10.72 -5.63 -0.86
N ILE A 200 11.47 -6.33 -0.02
CA ILE A 200 11.25 -7.75 0.31
C ILE A 200 9.98 -7.99 1.15
N ASN A 201 9.59 -7.02 1.99
CA ASN A 201 8.37 -7.07 2.83
C ASN A 201 7.08 -6.73 2.04
N SER A 202 7.22 -6.09 0.87
CA SER A 202 6.11 -5.69 0.02
C SER A 202 5.23 -6.89 -0.42
N GLN A 203 4.00 -6.62 -0.84
CA GLN A 203 3.12 -7.67 -1.39
C GLN A 203 3.75 -8.32 -2.64
N LEU A 204 4.47 -7.53 -3.45
CA LEU A 204 5.18 -7.99 -4.64
C LEU A 204 6.37 -8.90 -4.27
N GLY A 205 7.15 -8.50 -3.26
CA GLY A 205 8.28 -9.27 -2.72
C GLY A 205 7.84 -10.60 -2.13
N ARG A 206 6.83 -10.60 -1.25
CA ARG A 206 6.26 -11.82 -0.66
C ARG A 206 5.72 -12.79 -1.72
N LEU A 207 5.05 -12.28 -2.75
CA LEU A 207 4.58 -13.09 -3.89
C LEU A 207 5.76 -13.70 -4.66
N ALA A 208 6.79 -12.89 -4.98
CA ALA A 208 7.97 -13.32 -5.72
C ALA A 208 8.80 -14.39 -4.98
N LEU A 209 9.01 -14.21 -3.67
CA LEU A 209 9.67 -15.19 -2.80
C LEU A 209 8.94 -16.53 -2.82
N ALA A 210 7.62 -16.52 -2.61
CA ALA A 210 6.82 -17.73 -2.54
C ALA A 210 6.74 -18.48 -3.88
N SER A 211 6.58 -17.77 -5.01
CA SER A 211 6.54 -18.41 -6.33
C SER A 211 7.90 -18.92 -6.80
N SER A 212 9.00 -18.19 -6.51
CA SER A 212 10.37 -18.66 -6.83
C SER A 212 10.83 -19.79 -5.92
N MET A 213 10.37 -19.84 -4.67
CA MET A 213 10.60 -20.98 -3.79
C MET A 213 9.89 -22.25 -4.29
N HIS A 214 8.61 -22.13 -4.65
CA HIS A 214 7.86 -23.24 -5.24
C HIS A 214 8.50 -23.74 -6.54
N TYR A 215 8.96 -22.81 -7.38
CA TYR A 215 9.75 -23.12 -8.57
C TYR A 215 11.01 -23.93 -8.23
N LYS A 216 11.81 -23.49 -7.25
CA LYS A 216 13.08 -24.14 -6.89
C LYS A 216 12.86 -25.57 -6.38
N LEU A 217 11.78 -25.81 -5.62
CA LEU A 217 11.41 -27.15 -5.15
C LEU A 217 11.03 -28.09 -6.32
N MET A 218 10.19 -27.61 -7.25
CA MET A 218 9.82 -28.39 -8.45
C MET A 218 11.02 -28.64 -9.38
N SER A 219 11.89 -27.64 -9.53
CA SER A 219 13.15 -27.75 -10.27
C SER A 219 14.10 -28.79 -9.63
N LEU A 220 14.21 -28.85 -8.30
CA LEU A 220 15.03 -29.86 -7.62
C LEU A 220 14.55 -31.28 -7.92
N VAL A 221 13.24 -31.54 -7.81
CA VAL A 221 12.65 -32.85 -8.14
C VAL A 221 12.88 -33.19 -9.61
N TYR A 222 12.64 -32.24 -10.52
CA TYR A 222 12.89 -32.43 -11.95
C TYR A 222 14.35 -32.76 -12.28
N ASN A 223 15.32 -32.03 -11.70
CA ASN A 223 16.74 -32.26 -11.95
C ASN A 223 17.21 -33.64 -11.46
N ILE A 224 16.73 -34.10 -10.30
CA ILE A 224 17.00 -35.46 -9.80
C ILE A 224 16.43 -36.51 -10.76
N THR A 225 15.18 -36.36 -11.19
CA THR A 225 14.54 -37.28 -12.16
C THR A 225 15.24 -37.27 -13.53
N ASN A 226 15.67 -36.10 -14.01
CA ASN A 226 16.44 -35.95 -15.25
C ASN A 226 17.82 -36.63 -15.13
N GLY A 227 18.50 -36.48 -13.99
CA GLY A 227 19.76 -37.19 -13.68
C GLY A 227 19.62 -38.71 -13.78
N PHE A 228 18.58 -39.28 -13.15
CA PHE A 228 18.27 -40.71 -13.24
C PHE A 228 17.96 -41.14 -14.69
N GLY A 229 17.14 -40.36 -15.40
CA GLY A 229 16.80 -40.60 -16.81
C GLY A 229 18.00 -40.51 -17.77
N ARG A 230 19.01 -39.68 -17.46
CA ARG A 230 20.30 -39.64 -18.17
C ARG A 230 21.12 -40.89 -17.86
N GLY A 231 21.30 -41.23 -16.58
CA GLY A 231 22.11 -42.39 -16.15
C GLY A 231 21.66 -43.73 -16.74
N LEU A 232 20.34 -43.97 -16.82
CA LEU A 232 19.75 -45.15 -17.48
C LEU A 232 19.94 -45.18 -19.01
N ARG A 233 20.25 -44.04 -19.66
CA ARG A 233 20.37 -43.92 -21.12
C ARG A 233 21.81 -43.83 -21.63
N THR A 234 22.76 -43.39 -20.80
CA THR A 234 24.17 -43.19 -21.20
C THR A 234 25.13 -44.28 -20.73
N THR A 235 24.67 -45.22 -19.89
CA THR A 235 25.48 -46.33 -19.37
C THR A 235 24.79 -47.66 -19.62
N SER A 236 25.49 -48.79 -19.44
CA SER A 236 24.85 -50.10 -19.39
C SER A 236 23.74 -50.11 -18.34
N ILE A 237 22.57 -50.68 -18.68
CA ILE A 237 21.35 -50.64 -17.85
C ILE A 237 21.62 -51.06 -16.39
N ARG A 238 22.51 -52.04 -16.18
CA ARG A 238 22.95 -52.49 -14.85
C ARG A 238 23.60 -51.37 -14.03
N VAL A 239 24.50 -50.61 -14.65
CA VAL A 239 25.18 -49.46 -14.03
C VAL A 239 24.19 -48.33 -13.77
N GLY A 240 23.36 -47.98 -14.77
CA GLY A 240 22.32 -46.95 -14.61
C GLY A 240 21.37 -47.24 -13.44
N VAL A 241 20.89 -48.48 -13.30
CA VAL A 241 20.06 -48.91 -12.17
C VAL A 241 20.83 -48.87 -10.84
N GLN A 242 22.08 -49.31 -10.80
CA GLN A 242 22.91 -49.22 -9.59
C GLN A 242 23.10 -47.77 -9.12
N MET A 243 23.38 -46.84 -10.05
CA MET A 243 23.55 -45.41 -9.74
C MET A 243 22.27 -44.78 -9.20
N VAL A 244 21.10 -45.16 -9.74
CA VAL A 244 19.79 -44.68 -9.22
C VAL A 244 19.50 -45.23 -7.82
N ILE A 245 19.77 -46.52 -7.57
CA ILE A 245 19.57 -47.13 -6.25
C ILE A 245 20.49 -46.47 -5.20
N LEU A 246 21.77 -46.27 -5.53
CA LEU A 246 22.73 -45.59 -4.64
C LEU A 246 22.33 -44.13 -4.40
N SER A 247 21.91 -43.41 -5.43
CA SER A 247 21.42 -42.03 -5.31
C SER A 247 20.18 -41.91 -4.43
N LEU A 248 19.22 -42.82 -4.57
CA LEU A 248 18.00 -42.84 -3.78
C LEU A 248 18.30 -43.19 -2.31
N ALA A 249 19.16 -44.17 -2.06
CA ALA A 249 19.62 -44.53 -0.71
C ALA A 249 20.38 -43.38 -0.04
N TYR A 250 21.22 -42.66 -0.79
CA TYR A 250 21.96 -41.48 -0.31
C TYR A 250 21.03 -40.32 0.07
N ILE A 251 20.04 -39.99 -0.77
CA ILE A 251 19.02 -38.98 -0.45
C ILE A 251 18.20 -39.39 0.79
N LEU A 252 17.80 -40.66 0.87
CA LEU A 252 17.04 -41.21 2.01
C LEU A 252 17.86 -41.15 3.32
N PHE A 253 19.15 -41.47 3.27
CA PHE A 253 20.07 -41.36 4.40
C PHE A 253 20.14 -39.92 4.94
N ILE A 254 20.29 -38.93 4.06
CA ILE A 254 20.28 -37.51 4.46
C ILE A 254 18.93 -37.12 5.11
N VAL A 255 17.82 -37.46 4.46
CA VAL A 255 16.45 -37.08 4.88
C VAL A 255 16.00 -37.76 6.18
N ILE A 256 16.54 -38.93 6.51
CA ILE A 256 16.24 -39.64 7.78
C ILE A 256 17.30 -39.34 8.84
N VAL A 257 18.56 -39.71 8.60
CA VAL A 257 19.60 -39.77 9.65
C VAL A 257 20.08 -38.37 10.04
N LEU A 258 20.48 -37.56 9.06
CA LEU A 258 20.99 -36.21 9.35
C LEU A 258 19.88 -35.26 9.82
N ARG A 259 18.64 -35.45 9.33
CA ARG A 259 17.45 -34.80 9.89
C ARG A 259 17.26 -35.14 11.37
N GLN A 260 17.28 -36.43 11.74
CA GLN A 260 17.10 -36.83 13.13
C GLN A 260 18.23 -36.28 14.03
N MET A 261 19.47 -36.24 13.54
CA MET A 261 20.60 -35.60 14.23
C MET A 261 20.35 -34.10 14.47
N ILE A 262 19.95 -33.34 13.45
CA ILE A 262 19.67 -31.89 13.55
C ILE A 262 18.54 -31.61 14.55
N PHE A 263 17.42 -32.34 14.47
CA PHE A 263 16.32 -32.19 15.43
C PHE A 263 16.72 -32.60 16.85
N THR A 264 17.67 -33.53 17.01
CA THR A 264 18.24 -33.90 18.31
C THR A 264 19.13 -32.79 18.89
N PHE A 265 19.99 -32.15 18.09
CA PHE A 265 20.78 -31.00 18.53
C PHE A 265 19.89 -29.82 18.99
N ILE A 266 18.81 -29.55 18.25
CA ILE A 266 17.83 -28.52 18.62
C ILE A 266 17.14 -28.86 19.95
N ARG A 267 16.73 -30.13 20.16
CA ARG A 267 16.08 -30.59 21.40
C ARG A 267 17.00 -30.63 22.64
N ILE A 268 18.30 -30.85 22.46
CA ILE A 268 19.28 -30.91 23.57
C ILE A 268 19.62 -29.51 24.11
N THR A 269 19.31 -28.45 23.35
CA THR A 269 19.64 -27.06 23.75
C THR A 269 18.58 -26.51 24.72
N PRO A 270 18.94 -26.08 25.93
CA PRO A 270 17.99 -25.44 26.84
C PRO A 270 17.52 -24.09 26.29
N GLN A 271 16.23 -23.80 26.49
CA GLN A 271 15.60 -22.60 25.95
C GLN A 271 16.31 -21.32 26.41
N GLY A 272 16.55 -20.40 25.47
CA GLY A 272 17.19 -19.10 25.73
C GLY A 272 18.73 -19.09 25.71
N GLN A 273 19.42 -20.24 25.69
CA GLN A 273 20.88 -20.29 25.57
C GLN A 273 21.34 -20.54 24.12
N PRO A 274 22.48 -19.99 23.68
CA PRO A 274 23.06 -20.31 22.38
C PRO A 274 23.54 -21.76 22.32
N LEU A 275 23.37 -22.42 21.17
CA LEU A 275 23.95 -23.75 20.89
C LEU A 275 25.48 -23.72 21.08
N LYS A 276 26.02 -24.79 21.66
CA LYS A 276 27.47 -25.00 21.72
C LYS A 276 28.06 -25.07 20.31
N GLU A 277 29.15 -24.35 20.07
CA GLU A 277 29.74 -24.16 18.72
C GLU A 277 30.17 -25.47 18.05
N ILE A 278 30.43 -26.51 18.86
CA ILE A 278 30.65 -27.89 18.44
C ILE A 278 29.56 -28.39 17.47
N TYR A 279 28.27 -28.10 17.71
CA TYR A 279 27.18 -28.60 16.85
C TYR A 279 27.19 -27.95 15.46
N ALA A 280 27.46 -26.64 15.39
CA ALA A 280 27.63 -25.93 14.12
C ALA A 280 28.88 -26.44 13.37
N THR A 281 29.97 -26.70 14.09
CA THR A 281 31.21 -27.28 13.54
C THR A 281 30.98 -28.67 12.96
N ILE A 282 30.24 -29.54 13.67
CA ILE A 282 29.83 -30.87 13.19
C ILE A 282 28.98 -30.75 11.91
N THR A 283 28.02 -29.82 11.87
CA THR A 283 27.18 -29.63 10.68
C THR A 283 28.01 -29.17 9.47
N MET A 284 28.98 -28.26 9.67
CA MET A 284 29.90 -27.84 8.61
C MET A 284 30.81 -28.99 8.13
N ALA A 285 31.26 -29.87 9.01
CA ALA A 285 31.98 -31.09 8.62
C ALA A 285 31.08 -32.03 7.78
N CYS A 286 29.82 -32.21 8.16
CA CYS A 286 28.84 -32.98 7.38
C CYS A 286 28.62 -32.39 5.98
N VAL A 287 28.59 -31.06 5.80
CA VAL A 287 28.44 -30.42 4.49
C VAL A 287 29.54 -30.85 3.52
N PHE A 288 30.81 -30.85 3.95
CA PHE A 288 31.93 -31.27 3.08
C PHE A 288 31.94 -32.78 2.82
N LEU A 289 31.61 -33.61 3.82
CA LEU A 289 31.46 -35.06 3.65
C LEU A 289 30.33 -35.41 2.67
N LEU A 290 29.20 -34.69 2.72
CA LEU A 290 28.12 -34.84 1.75
C LEU A 290 28.55 -34.40 0.35
N ALA A 291 29.24 -33.26 0.21
CA ALA A 291 29.70 -32.80 -1.10
C ALA A 291 30.60 -33.84 -1.79
N SER A 292 31.55 -34.41 -1.05
CA SER A 292 32.45 -35.45 -1.58
C SER A 292 31.73 -36.77 -1.88
N SER A 293 30.81 -37.22 -1.00
CA SER A 293 30.13 -38.51 -1.17
C SER A 293 29.02 -38.47 -2.24
N GLY A 294 28.40 -37.31 -2.48
CA GLY A 294 27.44 -37.13 -3.58
C GLY A 294 28.08 -37.36 -4.94
N ASP A 295 29.28 -36.81 -5.16
CA ASP A 295 30.06 -36.94 -6.39
C ASP A 295 30.45 -38.41 -6.65
N CYS A 296 30.89 -39.14 -5.60
CA CYS A 296 31.14 -40.58 -5.66
C CYS A 296 29.90 -41.43 -6.01
N VAL A 297 28.69 -40.93 -5.73
CA VAL A 297 27.41 -41.56 -6.08
C VAL A 297 26.91 -41.12 -7.47
N GLY A 298 27.61 -40.19 -8.14
CA GLY A 298 27.25 -39.64 -9.45
C GLY A 298 26.13 -38.60 -9.42
N LEU A 299 25.80 -38.09 -8.23
CA LEU A 299 25.03 -36.85 -8.09
C LEU A 299 26.00 -35.67 -8.14
N ASN A 300 25.58 -34.54 -8.70
CA ASN A 300 26.40 -33.32 -8.62
C ASN A 300 26.68 -32.98 -7.14
N TYR A 301 27.95 -32.75 -6.82
CA TYR A 301 28.48 -32.48 -5.47
C TYR A 301 27.74 -31.39 -4.67
N VAL A 302 26.95 -30.53 -5.33
CA VAL A 302 26.14 -29.48 -4.72
C VAL A 302 24.82 -30.00 -4.12
N PHE A 303 24.26 -31.12 -4.61
CA PHE A 303 22.93 -31.59 -4.18
C PHE A 303 22.89 -32.08 -2.72
N GLY A 304 23.91 -32.79 -2.24
CA GLY A 304 24.00 -33.22 -0.84
C GLY A 304 23.95 -32.04 0.15
N PRO A 305 24.83 -31.04 0.00
CA PRO A 305 24.78 -29.77 0.72
C PRO A 305 23.42 -29.05 0.64
N LEU A 306 22.79 -28.98 -0.54
CA LEU A 306 21.48 -28.35 -0.71
C LEU A 306 20.38 -29.05 0.11
N ILE A 307 20.31 -30.39 0.03
CA ILE A 307 19.31 -31.19 0.75
C ILE A 307 19.54 -31.09 2.27
N LEU A 308 20.79 -31.11 2.74
CA LEU A 308 21.10 -30.88 4.15
C LEU A 308 20.68 -29.47 4.60
N GLY A 309 20.92 -28.44 3.79
CA GLY A 309 20.48 -27.08 4.06
C GLY A 309 18.95 -27.01 4.23
N LEU A 310 18.18 -27.56 3.30
CA LEU A 310 16.72 -27.60 3.32
C LEU A 310 16.12 -28.41 4.51
N ILE A 311 16.94 -29.23 5.17
CA ILE A 311 16.56 -29.99 6.38
C ILE A 311 16.79 -29.19 7.66
N VAL A 312 17.76 -28.27 7.68
CA VAL A 312 17.97 -27.34 8.81
C VAL A 312 16.80 -26.34 8.82
N PRO A 313 15.99 -26.26 9.89
CA PRO A 313 14.88 -25.32 9.91
C PRO A 313 15.41 -23.88 9.93
N ALA A 314 14.98 -23.06 8.97
CA ALA A 314 15.52 -21.72 8.72
C ALA A 314 15.39 -20.73 9.90
N ARG A 315 14.49 -20.99 10.86
CA ARG A 315 14.36 -20.22 12.13
C ARG A 315 14.66 -21.10 13.36
N SER A 316 15.71 -21.92 13.26
CA SER A 316 16.27 -22.66 14.39
C SER A 316 17.52 -21.94 14.93
N PRO A 317 17.85 -22.09 16.24
CA PRO A 317 19.09 -21.52 16.79
C PRO A 317 20.35 -22.10 16.13
N LEU A 318 20.25 -23.29 15.50
CA LEU A 318 21.35 -23.86 14.71
C LEU A 318 21.56 -23.08 13.41
N ALA A 319 20.48 -22.71 12.70
CA ALA A 319 20.55 -21.87 11.51
C ALA A 319 21.11 -20.48 11.83
N GLU A 320 20.69 -19.87 12.94
CA GLU A 320 21.21 -18.57 13.41
C GLU A 320 22.73 -18.60 13.61
N ILE A 321 23.24 -19.56 14.38
CA ILE A 321 24.68 -19.64 14.69
C ILE A 321 25.50 -20.05 13.45
N LEU A 322 24.97 -20.91 12.58
CA LEU A 322 25.60 -21.25 11.30
C LEU A 322 25.72 -20.02 10.39
N VAL A 323 24.65 -19.26 10.21
CA VAL A 323 24.65 -18.06 9.37
C VAL A 323 25.54 -16.97 9.99
N GLN A 324 25.38 -16.67 11.28
CA GLN A 324 26.12 -15.60 11.97
C GLN A 324 27.65 -15.82 11.93
N LYS A 325 28.12 -17.06 12.14
CA LYS A 325 29.57 -17.38 12.11
C LYS A 325 30.11 -17.56 10.69
N PHE A 326 29.44 -18.34 9.85
CA PHE A 326 30.05 -18.85 8.61
C PHE A 326 29.54 -18.17 7.33
N ASN A 327 28.29 -17.65 7.29
CA ASN A 327 27.80 -16.96 6.09
C ASN A 327 28.57 -15.66 5.82
N THR A 328 29.08 -14.97 6.84
CA THR A 328 29.94 -13.78 6.68
C THR A 328 31.22 -14.11 5.92
N ALA A 329 31.86 -15.26 6.19
CA ALA A 329 33.03 -15.72 5.45
C ALA A 329 32.67 -16.25 4.05
N ALA A 330 31.57 -17.00 3.93
CA ALA A 330 31.12 -17.55 2.66
C ALA A 330 30.71 -16.44 1.67
N SER A 331 29.80 -15.55 2.07
CA SER A 331 29.28 -14.47 1.22
C SER A 331 30.19 -13.24 1.13
N GLY A 332 31.06 -12.99 2.12
CA GLY A 332 31.97 -11.84 2.14
C GLY A 332 33.36 -12.08 1.53
N PHE A 333 33.84 -13.33 1.51
CA PHE A 333 35.15 -13.70 0.95
C PHE A 333 35.03 -14.74 -0.17
N LEU A 334 34.51 -15.94 0.11
CA LEU A 334 34.55 -17.05 -0.85
C LEU A 334 33.70 -16.80 -2.10
N LEU A 335 32.53 -16.16 -1.96
CA LEU A 335 31.59 -15.92 -3.04
C LEU A 335 32.02 -14.76 -3.99
N PRO A 336 32.54 -13.61 -3.48
CA PRO A 336 33.26 -12.66 -4.30
C PRO A 336 34.47 -13.29 -5.01
N LEU A 337 35.25 -14.12 -4.30
CA LEU A 337 36.44 -14.76 -4.88
C LEU A 337 36.11 -15.72 -6.02
N MET A 338 35.07 -16.56 -5.86
CA MET A 338 34.51 -17.38 -6.93
C MET A 338 34.11 -16.54 -8.15
N THR A 339 33.50 -15.38 -7.92
CA THR A 339 33.00 -14.49 -8.96
C THR A 339 34.15 -13.79 -9.69
N MET A 340 35.15 -13.27 -8.96
CA MET A 340 36.39 -12.69 -9.48
C MET A 340 37.21 -13.72 -10.28
N PHE A 341 37.35 -14.94 -9.77
CA PHE A 341 38.07 -16.02 -10.46
C PHE A 341 37.45 -16.35 -11.82
N CYS A 342 36.12 -16.48 -11.90
CA CYS A 342 35.42 -16.70 -13.16
C CYS A 342 35.60 -15.53 -14.13
N ALA A 343 35.45 -14.31 -13.63
CA ALA A 343 35.62 -13.11 -14.42
C ALA A 343 37.08 -12.85 -14.87
N SER A 344 38.09 -13.38 -14.15
CA SER A 344 39.50 -13.35 -14.56
C SER A 344 39.80 -14.17 -15.82
N LYS A 345 38.86 -15.03 -16.26
CA LYS A 345 38.95 -15.77 -17.53
C LYS A 345 38.21 -15.07 -18.67
N ILE A 346 37.83 -13.80 -18.48
CA ILE A 346 37.20 -12.97 -19.50
C ILE A 346 38.25 -12.25 -20.36
N ASP A 347 38.28 -12.68 -21.63
CA ASP A 347 38.86 -11.94 -22.74
C ASP A 347 37.73 -11.27 -23.55
N LEU A 348 37.60 -9.95 -23.39
CA LEU A 348 36.65 -9.14 -24.13
C LEU A 348 37.11 -8.84 -25.57
N HIS A 349 38.40 -8.89 -25.86
CA HIS A 349 38.93 -8.65 -27.21
C HIS A 349 38.59 -9.83 -28.12
N GLN A 350 38.80 -11.06 -27.64
CA GLN A 350 38.38 -12.28 -28.30
C GLN A 350 36.85 -12.37 -28.42
N PHE A 351 36.10 -12.02 -27.36
CA PHE A 351 34.62 -11.97 -27.42
C PHE A 351 34.10 -11.04 -28.53
N ILE A 352 34.71 -9.87 -28.71
CA ILE A 352 34.34 -8.92 -29.77
C ILE A 352 34.70 -9.49 -31.15
N SER A 353 35.92 -10.01 -31.31
CA SER A 353 36.39 -10.60 -32.58
C SER A 353 35.55 -11.80 -33.03
N GLU A 354 35.11 -12.64 -32.09
CA GLU A 354 34.34 -13.86 -32.36
C GLU A 354 32.83 -13.68 -32.18
N PHE A 355 32.33 -12.45 -32.02
CA PHE A 355 30.91 -12.20 -31.75
C PHE A 355 29.96 -12.81 -32.80
N HIS A 356 30.40 -12.98 -34.04
CA HIS A 356 29.63 -13.66 -35.09
C HIS A 356 29.49 -15.18 -34.83
N THR A 357 30.51 -15.87 -34.35
CA THR A 357 30.53 -17.32 -34.10
C THR A 357 30.00 -17.73 -32.73
N LEU A 358 29.79 -16.80 -31.79
CA LEU A 358 29.20 -17.06 -30.47
C LEU A 358 27.69 -17.42 -30.49
N VAL A 359 27.38 -18.59 -31.04
CA VAL A 359 26.01 -19.15 -31.12
C VAL A 359 25.41 -19.38 -29.73
N ALA A 360 26.20 -19.91 -28.77
CA ALA A 360 25.75 -20.15 -27.40
C ALA A 360 25.24 -18.88 -26.70
N PHE A 361 25.96 -17.76 -26.81
CA PHE A 361 25.55 -16.45 -26.27
C PHE A 361 24.21 -15.99 -26.87
N LYS A 362 24.02 -16.15 -28.18
CA LYS A 362 22.80 -15.73 -28.90
C LYS A 362 21.59 -16.57 -28.50
N ILE A 363 21.73 -17.90 -28.45
CA ILE A 363 20.69 -18.81 -27.97
C ILE A 363 20.32 -18.48 -26.52
N SER A 364 21.32 -18.26 -25.65
CA SER A 364 21.15 -17.90 -24.24
C SER A 364 20.37 -16.59 -24.06
N LEU A 365 20.72 -15.54 -24.82
CA LEU A 365 20.03 -14.24 -24.83
C LEU A 365 18.58 -14.36 -25.33
N ILE A 366 18.35 -15.10 -26.43
CA ILE A 366 17.00 -15.34 -26.98
C ILE A 366 16.13 -16.11 -25.99
N GLY A 367 16.67 -17.15 -25.35
CA GLY A 367 15.95 -17.91 -24.31
C GLY A 367 15.55 -17.04 -23.12
N PHE A 368 16.43 -16.16 -22.66
CA PHE A 368 16.13 -15.19 -21.61
C PHE A 368 15.03 -14.19 -22.03
N ALA A 369 15.10 -13.65 -23.25
CA ALA A 369 14.11 -12.72 -23.79
C ALA A 369 12.71 -13.36 -23.94
N ILE A 370 12.64 -14.58 -24.47
CA ILE A 370 11.37 -15.34 -24.57
C ILE A 370 10.81 -15.59 -23.17
N LYS A 371 11.65 -15.98 -22.20
CA LYS A 371 11.18 -16.21 -20.82
C LYS A 371 10.65 -14.93 -20.18
N LEU A 372 11.31 -13.78 -20.35
CA LEU A 372 10.79 -12.49 -19.89
C LEU A 372 9.40 -12.21 -20.48
N ALA A 373 9.22 -12.38 -21.80
CA ALA A 373 7.93 -12.14 -22.45
C ALA A 373 6.82 -13.09 -21.95
N VAL A 374 7.12 -14.40 -21.85
CA VAL A 374 6.16 -15.42 -21.39
C VAL A 374 5.81 -15.23 -19.91
N THR A 375 6.79 -14.90 -19.06
CA THR A 375 6.53 -14.64 -17.64
C THR A 375 5.84 -13.30 -17.40
N PHE A 376 6.06 -12.27 -18.23
CA PHE A 376 5.26 -11.04 -18.23
C PHE A 376 3.79 -11.30 -18.58
N LEU A 377 3.55 -12.00 -19.68
CA LEU A 377 2.19 -12.32 -20.12
C LEU A 377 1.44 -13.16 -19.05
N GLY A 378 2.13 -14.14 -18.46
CA GLY A 378 1.60 -14.92 -17.33
C GLY A 378 1.24 -14.06 -16.12
N VAL A 379 2.15 -13.17 -15.67
CA VAL A 379 1.91 -12.26 -14.55
C VAL A 379 0.75 -11.29 -14.83
N TYR A 380 0.65 -10.77 -16.05
CA TYR A 380 -0.43 -9.87 -16.48
C TYR A 380 -1.82 -10.52 -16.35
N PHE A 381 -1.96 -11.80 -16.69
CA PHE A 381 -3.22 -12.53 -16.53
C PHE A 381 -3.70 -12.67 -15.06
N TYR A 382 -2.83 -12.48 -14.04
CA TYR A 382 -3.25 -12.41 -12.64
C TYR A 382 -3.88 -11.07 -12.22
N LYS A 383 -4.22 -10.19 -13.18
CA LYS A 383 -4.85 -8.87 -12.99
C LYS A 383 -4.00 -7.90 -12.13
N LEU A 384 -2.67 -7.98 -12.25
CA LEU A 384 -1.76 -6.97 -11.68
C LEU A 384 -1.59 -5.79 -12.65
N PRO A 385 -1.51 -4.54 -12.18
CA PRO A 385 -1.32 -3.38 -13.05
C PRO A 385 0.04 -3.44 -13.74
N LEU A 386 0.11 -2.98 -14.99
CA LEU A 386 1.24 -3.18 -15.91
C LEU A 386 2.63 -2.88 -15.31
N ARG A 387 2.77 -1.81 -14.50
CA ARG A 387 4.04 -1.47 -13.82
C ARG A 387 4.47 -2.53 -12.80
N HIS A 388 3.55 -3.00 -11.97
CA HIS A 388 3.82 -4.07 -10.99
C HIS A 388 4.02 -5.42 -11.68
N ALA A 389 3.30 -5.69 -12.76
CA ALA A 389 3.51 -6.88 -13.58
C ALA A 389 4.94 -6.91 -14.17
N ALA A 390 5.37 -5.82 -14.80
CA ALA A 390 6.72 -5.69 -15.35
C ALA A 390 7.81 -5.80 -14.26
N ALA A 391 7.63 -5.12 -13.12
CA ALA A 391 8.55 -5.23 -11.99
C ALA A 391 8.67 -6.68 -11.48
N LEU A 392 7.54 -7.37 -11.27
CA LEU A 392 7.53 -8.77 -10.81
C LEU A 392 8.17 -9.73 -11.81
N THR A 393 7.97 -9.52 -13.12
CA THR A 393 8.66 -10.30 -14.17
C THR A 393 10.17 -10.17 -14.08
N VAL A 394 10.67 -8.95 -13.92
CA VAL A 394 12.12 -8.68 -13.86
C VAL A 394 12.71 -9.26 -12.57
N ILE A 395 12.00 -9.13 -11.45
CA ILE A 395 12.34 -9.77 -10.17
C ILE A 395 12.41 -11.31 -10.32
N LEU A 396 11.40 -11.95 -10.91
CA LEU A 396 11.36 -13.42 -11.09
C LEU A 396 12.38 -13.97 -12.09
N ASN A 397 13.05 -13.10 -12.84
CA ASN A 397 14.13 -13.43 -13.75
C ASN A 397 15.50 -12.91 -13.27
N ALA A 398 15.62 -12.61 -11.97
CA ALA A 398 16.88 -12.31 -11.30
C ALA A 398 17.97 -13.35 -11.59
N LYS A 399 19.21 -12.88 -11.79
CA LYS A 399 20.40 -13.70 -12.06
C LYS A 399 21.58 -13.30 -11.15
N GLY A 400 22.51 -14.23 -10.93
CA GLY A 400 23.75 -13.92 -10.18
C GLY A 400 24.66 -15.11 -9.89
N HIS A 401 25.13 -15.21 -8.64
CA HIS A 401 26.22 -16.14 -8.27
C HIS A 401 25.91 -17.63 -8.51
N TYR A 402 24.64 -18.06 -8.48
CA TYR A 402 24.27 -19.47 -8.69
C TYR A 402 24.59 -19.93 -10.12
N GLU A 403 24.24 -19.12 -11.13
CA GLU A 403 24.57 -19.42 -12.51
C GLU A 403 26.09 -19.41 -12.75
N VAL A 404 26.83 -18.49 -12.11
CA VAL A 404 28.31 -18.48 -12.17
C VAL A 404 28.90 -19.78 -11.61
N GLY A 405 28.48 -20.20 -10.41
CA GLY A 405 28.95 -21.47 -9.81
C GLY A 405 28.54 -22.72 -10.62
N THR A 406 27.38 -22.66 -11.28
CA THR A 406 26.94 -23.69 -12.23
C THR A 406 27.91 -23.82 -13.41
N PHE A 407 28.41 -22.70 -13.96
CA PHE A 407 29.36 -22.72 -15.09
C PHE A 407 30.73 -23.30 -14.72
N ILE A 408 31.25 -23.03 -13.51
CA ILE A 408 32.46 -23.67 -12.97
C ILE A 408 32.30 -25.20 -12.86
N SER A 409 31.06 -25.65 -12.60
CA SER A 409 30.79 -27.04 -12.26
C SER A 409 30.71 -27.97 -13.47
N PHE A 410 30.38 -27.45 -14.66
CA PHE A 410 30.15 -28.27 -15.85
C PHE A 410 31.24 -28.20 -16.92
N ASN A 411 31.89 -27.05 -17.11
CA ASN A 411 32.96 -26.90 -18.11
C ASN A 411 34.31 -26.51 -17.48
N PRO A 412 35.44 -27.04 -17.98
CA PRO A 412 36.73 -26.41 -17.72
C PRO A 412 36.70 -24.99 -18.32
N LEU A 413 37.16 -24.00 -17.56
CA LEU A 413 37.15 -22.57 -17.93
C LEU A 413 38.22 -22.20 -18.99
N LYS A 414 38.31 -23.01 -20.06
CA LYS A 414 39.19 -22.84 -21.22
C LYS A 414 38.43 -22.60 -22.54
N GLU A 415 37.11 -22.79 -22.57
CA GLU A 415 36.29 -22.52 -23.75
C GLU A 415 35.71 -21.10 -23.73
N ILE A 416 35.94 -20.35 -24.81
CA ILE A 416 35.49 -18.97 -25.07
C ILE A 416 33.96 -18.83 -24.90
N GLN A 417 33.21 -19.90 -25.19
CA GLN A 417 31.75 -19.91 -25.03
C GLN A 417 31.33 -19.80 -23.56
N SER A 418 32.09 -20.37 -22.61
CA SER A 418 31.79 -20.25 -21.18
C SER A 418 31.98 -18.82 -20.67
N THR A 419 33.07 -18.21 -21.11
CA THR A 419 33.39 -16.80 -20.90
C THR A 419 32.25 -15.87 -21.32
N SER A 420 31.64 -16.13 -22.48
CA SER A 420 30.52 -15.33 -22.99
C SER A 420 29.27 -15.37 -22.09
N GLY A 421 28.99 -16.49 -21.43
CA GLY A 421 27.85 -16.65 -20.53
C GLY A 421 27.98 -15.83 -19.25
N ILE A 422 29.19 -15.70 -18.71
CA ILE A 422 29.46 -14.88 -17.51
C ILE A 422 29.30 -13.39 -17.84
N LEU A 423 29.74 -12.96 -19.03
CA LEU A 423 29.53 -11.58 -19.51
C LEU A 423 28.04 -11.25 -19.70
N LEU A 424 27.22 -12.21 -20.16
CA LEU A 424 25.77 -12.04 -20.23
C LEU A 424 25.14 -11.86 -18.84
N LEU A 425 25.50 -12.68 -17.85
CA LEU A 425 25.03 -12.54 -16.47
C LEU A 425 25.36 -11.16 -15.89
N PHE A 426 26.58 -10.67 -16.12
CA PHE A 426 27.03 -9.35 -15.69
C PHE A 426 26.17 -8.22 -16.27
N LEU A 427 25.92 -8.23 -17.58
CA LEU A 427 25.07 -7.23 -18.23
C LEU A 427 23.64 -7.27 -17.66
N LEU A 428 23.05 -8.46 -17.53
CA LEU A 428 21.70 -8.61 -16.98
C LEU A 428 21.61 -8.09 -15.54
N GLN A 429 22.52 -8.48 -14.65
CA GLN A 429 22.50 -8.08 -13.25
C GLN A 429 22.88 -6.60 -13.04
N ALA A 430 23.62 -5.98 -13.97
CA ALA A 430 23.87 -4.54 -13.97
C ALA A 430 22.58 -3.72 -14.23
N PHE A 431 21.74 -4.15 -15.19
CA PHE A 431 20.51 -3.42 -15.54
C PHE A 431 19.30 -3.76 -14.65
N GLN A 432 19.20 -4.99 -14.14
CA GLN A 432 18.01 -5.46 -13.40
C GLN A 432 17.60 -4.57 -12.21
N PRO A 433 18.47 -4.21 -11.24
CA PRO A 433 18.08 -3.40 -10.09
C PRO A 433 17.62 -1.99 -10.49
N LEU A 434 18.30 -1.37 -11.46
CA LEU A 434 17.95 -0.04 -11.97
C LEU A 434 16.53 -0.05 -12.58
N LEU A 435 16.24 -1.04 -13.42
CA LEU A 435 14.97 -1.15 -14.12
C LEU A 435 13.79 -1.44 -13.17
N VAL A 436 13.97 -2.30 -12.15
CA VAL A 436 12.94 -2.49 -11.11
C VAL A 436 12.73 -1.20 -10.30
N LYS A 437 13.79 -0.46 -9.92
CA LYS A 437 13.67 0.83 -9.21
C LYS A 437 12.88 1.87 -10.02
N THR A 438 13.05 1.92 -11.34
CA THR A 438 12.25 2.80 -12.21
C THR A 438 10.79 2.37 -12.35
N LEU A 439 10.50 1.07 -12.30
CA LEU A 439 9.14 0.53 -12.44
C LEU A 439 8.34 0.48 -11.13
N TYR A 440 9.01 0.43 -9.97
CA TYR A 440 8.38 0.24 -8.67
C TYR A 440 8.97 1.17 -7.61
N HIS A 441 8.15 2.11 -7.13
CA HIS A 441 8.47 2.99 -6.01
C HIS A 441 7.72 2.54 -4.75
N PRO A 442 8.40 2.02 -3.69
CA PRO A 442 7.72 1.52 -2.49
C PRO A 442 6.95 2.63 -1.73
N ALA A 443 7.36 3.89 -1.87
CA ALA A 443 6.74 5.02 -1.21
C ALA A 443 5.30 5.37 -1.68
N GLU A 444 4.81 4.83 -2.82
CA GLU A 444 3.44 5.12 -3.27
C GLU A 444 2.35 4.42 -2.42
N HIS A 445 2.67 3.37 -1.66
CA HIS A 445 1.66 2.56 -0.96
C HIS A 445 1.15 3.11 0.38
N TYR A 446 1.91 3.99 1.06
CA TYR A 446 1.59 4.44 2.43
C TYR A 446 0.98 5.84 2.51
N VAL A 447 0.73 6.50 1.37
CA VAL A 447 0.17 7.85 1.31
C VAL A 447 -1.33 7.79 1.64
N SER A 448 -1.66 7.84 2.92
CA SER A 448 -3.04 7.99 3.37
C SER A 448 -3.53 9.40 3.05
N TYR A 449 -4.50 9.52 2.14
CA TYR A 449 -5.13 10.81 1.78
C TYR A 449 -6.07 11.33 2.89
N LYS A 450 -6.42 10.49 3.88
CA LYS A 450 -7.12 10.88 5.10
C LYS A 450 -6.12 11.36 6.14
N GLN A 451 -6.47 12.41 6.88
CA GLN A 451 -5.71 12.77 8.08
C GLN A 451 -5.93 11.72 9.17
N LYS A 452 -4.82 11.25 9.77
CA LYS A 452 -4.78 10.27 10.86
C LYS A 452 -3.98 10.86 12.01
N THR A 453 -4.63 11.81 12.68
CA THR A 453 -4.08 12.68 13.72
C THR A 453 -5.09 12.76 14.86
N ILE A 454 -4.63 12.57 16.09
CA ILE A 454 -5.42 12.56 17.33
C ILE A 454 -6.23 13.86 17.47
N GLU A 455 -5.65 15.01 17.10
CA GLU A 455 -6.34 16.32 17.05
C GLU A 455 -7.63 16.30 16.20
N HIS A 456 -7.73 15.41 15.21
CA HIS A 456 -8.85 15.33 14.25
C HIS A 456 -9.73 14.07 14.43
N VAL A 457 -9.41 13.19 15.38
CA VAL A 457 -10.28 12.06 15.75
C VAL A 457 -11.36 12.57 16.70
N SER A 458 -12.63 12.24 16.46
CA SER A 458 -13.72 12.69 17.34
C SER A 458 -13.58 12.10 18.74
N ASN A 459 -13.98 12.89 19.75
CA ASN A 459 -13.68 12.63 21.15
C ASN A 459 -14.13 11.24 21.65
N ASP A 460 -15.26 10.74 21.16
CA ASP A 460 -15.87 9.46 21.55
C ASP A 460 -15.50 8.29 20.61
N ALA A 461 -14.70 8.52 19.56
CA ALA A 461 -14.29 7.47 18.63
C ALA A 461 -13.20 6.55 19.24
N GLU A 462 -13.19 5.28 18.81
CA GLU A 462 -12.18 4.29 19.22
C GLU A 462 -10.78 4.74 18.78
N LEU A 463 -9.87 4.91 19.74
CA LEU A 463 -8.49 5.29 19.42
C LEU A 463 -7.67 4.02 19.12
N GLN A 464 -7.11 3.97 17.91
CA GLN A 464 -6.31 2.86 17.40
C GLN A 464 -4.81 3.17 17.54
N ILE A 465 -4.13 2.46 18.44
CA ILE A 465 -2.72 2.67 18.79
C ILE A 465 -1.90 1.44 18.39
N LEU A 466 -0.82 1.64 17.63
CA LEU A 466 0.21 0.63 17.37
C LEU A 466 1.37 0.82 18.35
N VAL A 467 1.66 -0.18 19.17
CA VAL A 467 2.76 -0.18 20.14
C VAL A 467 3.87 -1.10 19.66
N CYS A 468 5.08 -0.59 19.50
CA CYS A 468 6.26 -1.38 19.14
C CYS A 468 7.07 -1.75 20.39
N ALA A 469 7.53 -3.01 20.49
CA ALA A 469 8.42 -3.47 21.55
C ALA A 469 9.50 -4.41 20.98
N HIS A 470 10.76 -4.22 21.40
CA HIS A 470 11.89 -5.06 21.00
C HIS A 470 12.44 -5.89 22.18
N ARG A 471 12.28 -5.39 23.40
CA ARG A 471 12.63 -6.05 24.67
C ARG A 471 11.45 -6.03 25.64
N GLU A 472 11.49 -6.87 26.65
CA GLU A 472 10.50 -6.95 27.73
C GLU A 472 10.27 -5.59 28.41
N GLU A 473 11.36 -4.86 28.67
CA GLU A 473 11.36 -3.47 29.19
C GLU A 473 10.51 -2.51 28.35
N ASP A 474 10.53 -2.61 27.01
CA ASP A 474 9.73 -1.75 26.12
C ASP A 474 8.23 -2.03 26.28
N ALA A 475 7.87 -3.31 26.45
CA ALA A 475 6.50 -3.75 26.59
C ALA A 475 5.91 -3.30 27.94
N VAL A 476 6.69 -3.37 29.02
CA VAL A 476 6.30 -2.84 30.34
C VAL A 476 6.08 -1.33 30.26
N ALA A 477 7.05 -0.57 29.75
CA ALA A 477 6.96 0.89 29.63
C ALA A 477 5.74 1.33 28.81
N ALA A 478 5.48 0.68 27.67
CA ALA A 478 4.32 0.99 26.85
C ALA A 478 2.99 0.58 27.49
N VAL A 479 2.94 -0.53 28.22
CA VAL A 479 1.75 -0.91 29.01
C VAL A 479 1.44 0.11 30.11
N THR A 480 2.46 0.68 30.77
CA THR A 480 2.26 1.78 31.73
C THR A 480 1.63 3.02 31.07
N LEU A 481 2.08 3.40 29.87
CA LEU A 481 1.49 4.51 29.10
C LEU A 481 0.05 4.21 28.61
N LEU A 482 -0.26 2.95 28.31
CA LEU A 482 -1.61 2.52 27.95
C LEU A 482 -2.56 2.51 29.16
N GLU A 483 -2.07 2.23 30.38
CA GLU A 483 -2.85 2.38 31.62
C GLU A 483 -3.21 3.85 31.87
N TYR A 484 -2.27 4.79 31.64
CA TYR A 484 -2.55 6.24 31.68
C TYR A 484 -3.60 6.68 30.65
N SER A 485 -3.74 5.93 29.55
CA SER A 485 -4.76 6.20 28.51
C SER A 485 -6.19 5.80 28.92
N ASN A 486 -6.37 5.17 30.09
CA ASN A 486 -7.65 4.93 30.79
C ASN A 486 -8.81 4.44 29.89
N PRO A 487 -8.82 3.15 29.48
CA PRO A 487 -9.88 2.59 28.65
C PRO A 487 -11.25 2.59 29.36
N THR A 488 -12.26 3.22 28.74
CA THR A 488 -13.64 3.27 29.28
C THR A 488 -14.67 2.88 28.24
N LYS A 489 -15.94 2.74 28.66
CA LYS A 489 -17.08 2.55 27.73
C LYS A 489 -17.29 3.71 26.75
N GLN A 490 -16.85 4.92 27.10
CA GLN A 490 -17.00 6.13 26.26
C GLN A 490 -15.77 6.32 25.36
N ASN A 491 -14.57 5.98 25.87
CA ASN A 491 -13.32 6.03 25.12
C ASN A 491 -12.74 4.61 24.95
N PRO A 492 -13.27 3.77 24.04
CA PRO A 492 -12.69 2.46 23.76
C PRO A 492 -11.29 2.61 23.14
N LEU A 493 -10.44 1.62 23.41
CA LEU A 493 -9.05 1.56 22.93
C LEU A 493 -8.79 0.27 22.16
N SER A 494 -8.40 0.43 20.88
CA SER A 494 -7.85 -0.64 20.05
C SER A 494 -6.33 -0.59 20.09
N ILE A 495 -5.70 -1.65 20.59
CA ILE A 495 -4.27 -1.69 20.83
C ILE A 495 -3.65 -2.83 20.02
N TYR A 496 -2.79 -2.46 19.08
CA TYR A 496 -2.02 -3.36 18.25
C TYR A 496 -0.61 -3.45 18.84
N GLY A 497 -0.32 -4.52 19.58
CA GLY A 497 1.02 -4.77 20.14
C GLY A 497 1.90 -5.49 19.12
N LEU A 498 3.04 -4.90 18.76
CA LEU A 498 3.96 -5.40 17.74
C LEU A 498 5.33 -5.72 18.36
N CYS A 499 5.64 -7.00 18.45
CA CYS A 499 6.94 -7.51 18.86
C CYS A 499 7.89 -7.47 17.65
N LEU A 500 9.07 -6.85 17.78
CA LEU A 500 10.06 -6.71 16.72
C LEU A 500 11.24 -7.67 16.96
N GLU A 501 11.40 -8.70 16.13
CA GLU A 501 12.51 -9.66 16.19
C GLU A 501 13.40 -9.54 14.93
N GLU A 502 14.72 -9.57 15.07
CA GLU A 502 15.65 -9.50 13.93
C GLU A 502 15.67 -10.82 13.14
N LEU A 503 15.48 -10.71 11.82
CA LEU A 503 15.60 -11.84 10.89
C LEU A 503 17.08 -12.13 10.54
N VAL A 504 17.75 -12.93 11.37
CA VAL A 504 19.17 -13.31 11.18
C VAL A 504 19.35 -14.51 10.23
N SER A 505 18.45 -15.49 10.27
CA SER A 505 18.70 -16.87 9.79
C SER A 505 17.94 -17.30 8.53
N SER A 506 17.02 -16.48 8.01
CA SER A 506 16.21 -16.77 6.81
C SER A 506 16.04 -15.52 5.94
N PHE A 507 15.77 -15.69 4.64
CA PHE A 507 15.46 -14.56 3.74
C PHE A 507 14.00 -14.10 3.82
N ILE A 508 13.13 -14.81 4.55
CA ILE A 508 11.67 -14.61 4.46
C ILE A 508 11.15 -13.85 5.69
N PRO A 509 10.75 -12.57 5.53
CA PRO A 509 10.13 -11.78 6.59
C PRO A 509 8.73 -12.31 6.89
N VAL A 510 8.33 -12.31 8.17
CA VAL A 510 7.02 -12.83 8.60
C VAL A 510 6.39 -11.91 9.64
N LEU A 511 5.16 -11.49 9.36
CA LEU A 511 4.24 -10.94 10.36
C LEU A 511 3.32 -12.06 10.85
N ILE A 512 3.42 -12.41 12.13
CA ILE A 512 2.58 -13.41 12.82
C ILE A 512 1.43 -12.68 13.50
N ASN A 513 0.19 -13.17 13.39
CA ASN A 513 -0.95 -12.71 14.19
C ASN A 513 -1.32 -13.78 15.23
N HIS A 514 -1.07 -13.49 16.51
CA HIS A 514 -1.28 -14.46 17.60
C HIS A 514 -2.74 -14.69 17.97
N GLN A 515 -3.68 -13.85 17.52
CA GLN A 515 -5.12 -14.06 17.75
C GLN A 515 -5.71 -15.18 16.89
N LEU A 516 -5.20 -15.39 15.67
CA LEU A 516 -5.73 -16.36 14.70
C LEU A 516 -5.34 -17.81 15.01
N GLY A 517 -4.90 -18.11 16.24
CA GLY A 517 -4.42 -19.43 16.64
C GLY A 517 -3.17 -19.90 15.88
N GLN A 518 -2.44 -18.99 15.20
CA GLN A 518 -1.29 -19.31 14.35
C GLN A 518 -0.03 -19.66 15.16
N LYS A 519 -0.11 -20.73 15.96
CA LYS A 519 1.06 -21.38 16.57
C LYS A 519 1.96 -21.93 15.47
N ILE A 520 3.01 -21.19 15.11
CA ILE A 520 4.19 -21.78 14.48
C ILE A 520 4.84 -22.66 15.55
N SER A 521 5.13 -23.93 15.25
CA SER A 521 5.61 -24.96 16.22
C SER A 521 7.00 -24.70 16.84
N TYR A 522 7.52 -23.49 16.72
CA TYR A 522 8.74 -22.97 17.35
C TYR A 522 8.44 -21.85 18.37
N SER A 523 7.16 -21.46 18.56
CA SER A 523 6.79 -20.29 19.39
C SER A 523 7.00 -20.49 20.89
N GLU A 524 7.01 -21.73 21.38
CA GLU A 524 7.10 -22.07 22.82
C GLU A 524 8.51 -21.85 23.42
N GLY A 525 9.35 -21.04 22.76
CA GLY A 525 10.65 -20.55 23.21
C GLY A 525 11.18 -19.32 22.44
N SER A 526 10.30 -18.52 21.81
CA SER A 526 10.69 -17.27 21.11
C SER A 526 11.05 -16.15 22.10
N ARG A 527 11.97 -15.25 21.70
CA ARG A 527 12.35 -14.07 22.51
C ARG A 527 11.18 -13.10 22.72
N SER A 528 10.22 -13.08 21.80
CA SER A 528 8.98 -12.31 21.93
C SER A 528 7.96 -12.90 22.92
N GLN A 529 8.14 -14.12 23.44
CA GLN A 529 7.14 -14.77 24.30
C GLN A 529 6.82 -13.98 25.59
N PRO A 530 7.79 -13.43 26.37
CA PRO A 530 7.50 -12.58 27.52
C PRO A 530 6.74 -11.29 27.14
N ILE A 531 7.10 -10.66 26.02
CA ILE A 531 6.42 -9.47 25.48
C ILE A 531 4.95 -9.78 25.14
N ILE A 532 4.71 -10.91 24.47
CA ILE A 532 3.38 -11.40 24.13
C ILE A 532 2.55 -11.65 25.39
N ASP A 533 3.15 -12.20 26.45
CA ASP A 533 2.46 -12.52 27.69
C ASP A 533 2.19 -11.28 28.57
N ILE A 534 3.04 -10.25 28.52
CA ILE A 534 2.77 -8.91 29.08
C ILE A 534 1.52 -8.30 28.44
N PHE A 535 1.42 -8.32 27.10
CA PHE A 535 0.25 -7.82 26.40
C PHE A 535 -1.01 -8.65 26.72
N LYS A 536 -0.92 -9.99 26.75
CA LYS A 536 -2.04 -10.83 27.22
C LYS A 536 -2.50 -10.47 28.63
N TYR A 537 -1.56 -10.19 29.55
CA TYR A 537 -1.87 -9.80 30.92
C TYR A 537 -2.68 -8.49 30.97
N PHE A 538 -2.24 -7.44 30.26
CA PHE A 538 -3.02 -6.19 30.13
C PHE A 538 -4.42 -6.44 29.56
N LYS A 539 -4.54 -7.27 28.51
CA LYS A 539 -5.84 -7.66 27.95
C LYS A 539 -6.73 -8.36 28.98
N THR A 540 -6.20 -9.24 29.82
CA THR A 540 -7.00 -9.95 30.83
C THR A 540 -7.57 -9.03 31.91
N GLN A 541 -6.87 -7.94 32.28
CA GLN A 541 -7.38 -6.95 33.23
C GLN A 541 -8.52 -6.11 32.61
N HIS A 542 -8.32 -5.58 31.40
CA HIS A 542 -9.25 -4.61 30.77
C HIS A 542 -10.21 -5.22 29.74
N ASN A 543 -10.51 -6.52 29.85
CA ASN A 543 -11.18 -7.37 28.85
C ASN A 543 -12.63 -6.97 28.44
N LYS A 544 -13.16 -5.83 28.92
CA LYS A 544 -14.46 -5.26 28.54
C LYS A 544 -14.37 -3.94 27.74
N PHE A 545 -13.22 -3.27 27.74
CA PHE A 545 -13.04 -1.92 27.18
C PHE A 545 -11.82 -1.79 26.25
N VAL A 546 -10.96 -2.80 26.21
CA VAL A 546 -9.76 -2.85 25.35
C VAL A 546 -9.86 -3.98 24.32
N GLN A 547 -9.72 -3.64 23.04
CA GLN A 547 -9.46 -4.60 21.98
C GLN A 547 -7.95 -4.72 21.76
N MET A 548 -7.32 -5.75 22.34
CA MET A 548 -5.87 -5.97 22.15
C MET A 548 -5.56 -7.13 21.20
N HIS A 549 -4.74 -6.81 20.20
CA HIS A 549 -4.28 -7.66 19.11
C HIS A 549 -2.74 -7.71 19.13
N VAL A 550 -2.15 -8.90 19.25
CA VAL A 550 -0.69 -9.05 19.38
C VAL A 550 -0.11 -9.70 18.12
N PHE A 551 0.95 -9.09 17.61
CA PHE A 551 1.69 -9.49 16.43
C PHE A 551 3.18 -9.64 16.74
N THR A 552 3.88 -10.46 15.96
CA THR A 552 5.35 -10.45 15.89
C THR A 552 5.78 -10.21 14.45
N ALA A 553 6.58 -9.17 14.19
CA ALA A 553 7.27 -8.98 12.93
C ALA A 553 8.72 -9.47 13.07
N ILE A 554 9.07 -10.47 12.25
CA ILE A 554 10.43 -10.98 12.12
C ILE A 554 10.96 -10.50 10.77
N SER A 555 11.81 -9.47 10.76
CA SER A 555 12.38 -8.89 9.53
C SER A 555 13.76 -8.25 9.78
N PRO A 556 14.55 -7.89 8.74
CA PRO A 556 15.84 -7.25 8.93
C PRO A 556 15.69 -5.82 9.46
N PHE A 557 16.53 -5.38 10.41
CA PHE A 557 16.41 -4.05 11.05
C PHE A 557 16.21 -2.87 10.09
N LYS A 558 16.87 -2.90 8.92
CA LYS A 558 16.77 -1.83 7.90
C LYS A 558 15.37 -1.73 7.25
N GLN A 559 14.54 -2.77 7.36
CA GLN A 559 13.22 -2.90 6.72
C GLN A 559 12.07 -2.99 7.73
N MET A 560 12.32 -3.27 9.01
CA MET A 560 11.30 -3.27 10.08
C MET A 560 10.42 -1.99 10.09
N HIS A 561 10.96 -0.83 9.69
CA HIS A 561 10.17 0.40 9.58
C HIS A 561 9.02 0.29 8.56
N GLU A 562 9.18 -0.49 7.49
CA GLU A 562 8.12 -0.76 6.52
C GLU A 562 7.01 -1.62 7.14
N ASP A 563 7.34 -2.57 8.02
CA ASP A 563 6.34 -3.40 8.71
C ASP A 563 5.52 -2.57 9.71
N ILE A 564 6.18 -1.67 10.44
CA ILE A 564 5.53 -0.71 11.36
C ILE A 564 4.60 0.23 10.58
N CYS A 565 5.09 0.82 9.48
CA CYS A 565 4.28 1.71 8.64
C CYS A 565 3.14 0.96 7.91
N TRP A 566 3.37 -0.30 7.51
CA TRP A 566 2.35 -1.12 6.89
C TRP A 566 1.26 -1.56 7.87
N LEU A 567 1.62 -2.01 9.07
CA LEU A 567 0.64 -2.44 10.07
C LEU A 567 -0.19 -1.25 10.57
N SER A 568 0.41 -0.07 10.77
CA SER A 568 -0.33 1.16 11.11
C SER A 568 -1.25 1.64 9.99
N PHE A 569 -0.91 1.37 8.72
CA PHE A 569 -1.80 1.63 7.59
C PHE A 569 -2.96 0.60 7.53
N ASP A 570 -2.63 -0.70 7.57
CA ASP A 570 -3.55 -1.84 7.46
C ASP A 570 -4.52 -1.97 8.64
N LYS A 571 -4.23 -1.33 9.79
CA LYS A 571 -5.09 -1.28 10.99
C LYS A 571 -5.57 0.13 11.33
N ASP A 572 -5.53 1.04 10.35
CA ASP A 572 -6.00 2.43 10.41
C ASP A 572 -5.50 3.30 11.59
N CYS A 573 -4.44 2.87 12.28
CA CYS A 573 -3.94 3.47 13.51
C CYS A 573 -3.74 4.97 13.43
N SER A 574 -4.14 5.69 14.48
CA SER A 574 -3.99 7.13 14.62
C SER A 574 -2.68 7.52 15.33
N LEU A 575 -2.11 6.61 16.13
CA LEU A 575 -0.84 6.80 16.84
C LEU A 575 0.04 5.55 16.71
N VAL A 576 1.34 5.73 16.44
CA VAL A 576 2.38 4.71 16.59
C VAL A 576 3.29 5.08 17.76
N ILE A 577 3.43 4.21 18.74
CA ILE A 577 4.36 4.36 19.87
C ILE A 577 5.60 3.51 19.61
N ILE A 578 6.78 4.14 19.57
CA ILE A 578 8.08 3.50 19.37
C ILE A 578 8.98 3.71 20.61
N PRO A 579 9.75 2.70 21.05
CA PRO A 579 10.61 2.83 22.21
C PRO A 579 11.89 3.59 21.85
N PHE A 580 12.43 4.37 22.79
CA PHE A 580 13.71 5.05 22.60
C PHE A 580 14.89 4.07 22.51
N HIS A 581 15.87 4.42 21.67
CA HIS A 581 16.98 3.55 21.24
C HIS A 581 18.12 3.40 22.27
N LYS A 582 18.07 4.17 23.37
CA LYS A 582 18.93 4.04 24.55
C LYS A 582 18.13 3.51 25.73
N LYS A 583 18.78 2.80 26.65
CA LYS A 583 18.22 2.33 27.92
C LYS A 583 19.10 2.73 29.10
N TRP A 584 18.46 3.05 30.22
CA TRP A 584 19.09 3.47 31.47
C TRP A 584 18.98 2.38 32.53
N ASN A 585 19.95 2.33 33.44
CA ASN A 585 19.93 1.42 34.59
C ASN A 585 19.08 2.02 35.73
N SER A 586 18.80 1.19 36.73
CA SER A 586 18.30 1.53 38.08
C SER A 586 19.06 2.63 38.86
N LYS A 587 20.10 3.23 38.27
CA LYS A 587 20.90 4.35 38.81
C LYS A 587 21.03 5.52 37.82
N GLY A 588 20.12 5.65 36.84
CA GLY A 588 20.15 6.72 35.83
C GLY A 588 21.29 6.65 34.80
N LYS A 589 22.25 5.73 34.93
CA LYS A 589 23.37 5.56 33.98
C LYS A 589 22.96 4.73 32.76
N MET A 590 23.32 5.17 31.55
CA MET A 590 23.06 4.43 30.30
C MET A 590 23.71 3.03 30.30
N VAL A 591 22.95 2.03 29.83
CA VAL A 591 23.35 0.60 29.77
C VAL A 591 23.61 0.15 28.34
N SER A 592 22.77 0.60 27.41
CA SER A 592 22.86 0.23 26.00
C SER A 592 22.36 1.36 25.11
N SER A 593 22.97 1.49 23.94
CA SER A 593 22.53 2.35 22.85
C SER A 593 22.72 1.59 21.55
N ASN A 594 21.68 1.46 20.73
CA ASN A 594 21.76 0.74 19.46
C ASN A 594 21.54 1.71 18.29
N THR A 595 22.59 1.92 17.49
CA THR A 595 22.58 2.77 16.30
C THR A 595 21.59 2.30 15.24
N ASP A 596 21.36 1.00 15.11
CA ASP A 596 20.38 0.48 14.13
C ASP A 596 18.93 0.72 14.60
N LEU A 597 18.65 0.71 15.92
CA LEU A 597 17.37 1.18 16.45
C LEU A 597 17.21 2.71 16.30
N ARG A 598 18.30 3.48 16.39
CA ARG A 598 18.28 4.92 16.07
C ARG A 598 17.87 5.16 14.63
N ASN A 599 18.49 4.44 13.69
CA ASN A 599 18.16 4.49 12.26
C ASN A 599 16.72 4.01 11.98
N LEU A 600 16.25 2.99 12.69
CA LEU A 600 14.87 2.49 12.61
C LEU A 600 13.86 3.59 12.97
N ASN A 601 14.01 4.20 14.15
CA ASN A 601 13.11 5.24 14.64
C ASN A 601 13.10 6.47 13.71
N ILE A 602 14.27 6.89 13.23
CA ILE A 602 14.40 7.98 12.24
C ILE A 602 13.63 7.68 10.94
N ASN A 603 13.61 6.42 10.49
CA ASN A 603 12.87 6.03 9.29
C ASN A 603 11.36 5.93 9.53
N VAL A 604 10.91 5.46 10.70
CA VAL A 604 9.49 5.49 11.10
C VAL A 604 8.98 6.94 11.16
N LEU A 605 9.68 7.84 11.87
CA LEU A 605 9.32 9.26 11.99
C LEU A 605 9.22 10.00 10.64
N LYS A 606 9.93 9.51 9.60
CA LYS A 606 9.88 10.04 8.23
C LYS A 606 8.79 9.43 7.36
N ASN A 607 8.31 8.20 7.65
CA ASN A 607 7.48 7.40 6.73
C ASN A 607 6.13 6.95 7.29
N ALA A 608 5.86 7.13 8.59
CA ALA A 608 4.59 6.75 9.20
C ALA A 608 3.37 7.40 8.52
N PRO A 609 2.26 6.66 8.35
CA PRO A 609 1.03 7.17 7.73
C PRO A 609 0.13 7.97 8.70
N CYS A 610 0.53 8.10 9.96
CA CYS A 610 -0.17 8.73 11.07
C CYS A 610 0.84 9.32 12.07
N SER A 611 0.36 9.87 13.19
CA SER A 611 1.22 10.49 14.22
C SER A 611 2.07 9.46 14.97
N VAL A 612 3.23 9.90 15.48
CA VAL A 612 4.24 9.02 16.10
C VAL A 612 4.68 9.57 17.45
N GLY A 613 4.62 8.75 18.49
CA GLY A 613 5.16 9.02 19.81
C GLY A 613 6.44 8.21 20.07
N THR A 614 7.54 8.87 20.41
CA THR A 614 8.76 8.21 20.89
C THR A 614 8.74 8.17 22.42
N LEU A 615 8.63 6.97 22.99
CA LEU A 615 8.58 6.74 24.43
C LEU A 615 9.98 6.52 25.00
N ILE A 616 10.41 7.47 25.82
CA ILE A 616 11.58 7.42 26.67
C ILE A 616 11.09 6.98 28.05
N ASP A 617 11.60 5.87 28.59
CA ASP A 617 11.30 5.49 29.97
C ASP A 617 12.57 5.43 30.82
N ARG A 618 12.51 6.13 31.96
CA ARG A 618 13.51 6.14 33.03
C ARG A 618 12.99 5.49 34.31
N LYS A 619 11.72 5.05 34.35
CA LYS A 619 11.17 4.43 35.56
C LYS A 619 11.87 3.12 35.88
N ARG A 620 12.06 2.88 37.17
CA ARG A 620 12.52 1.59 37.68
C ARG A 620 11.45 0.56 37.35
N ALA A 621 11.82 -0.47 36.58
CA ALA A 621 10.95 -1.62 36.30
C ALA A 621 10.59 -2.36 37.59
N GLN A 622 9.50 -1.92 38.23
CA GLN A 622 8.80 -2.66 39.27
C GLN A 622 7.95 -3.74 38.58
N GLY A 623 7.70 -4.86 39.27
CA GLY A 623 6.95 -5.97 38.69
C GLY A 623 5.54 -5.56 38.24
N LEU A 624 5.01 -6.24 37.22
CA LEU A 624 3.72 -5.94 36.56
C LEU A 624 2.56 -5.67 37.53
N SER A 625 2.53 -6.32 38.69
CA SER A 625 1.52 -6.12 39.74
C SER A 625 1.48 -4.71 40.34
N SER A 626 2.58 -3.95 40.28
CA SER A 626 2.63 -2.56 40.75
C SER A 626 1.86 -1.58 39.85
N ILE A 627 1.81 -1.86 38.53
CA ILE A 627 1.21 -0.97 37.52
C ILE A 627 -0.31 -0.91 37.66
N PHE A 628 -0.94 -2.03 38.03
CA PHE A 628 -2.39 -2.15 38.18
C PHE A 628 -2.86 -1.85 39.62
N SER A 629 -2.06 -1.14 40.42
CA SER A 629 -2.45 -0.71 41.75
C SER A 629 -3.63 0.27 41.68
N THR A 630 -4.71 -0.03 42.40
CA THR A 630 -5.98 0.70 42.35
C THR A 630 -5.94 2.06 43.06
N SER A 631 -4.93 2.33 43.88
CA SER A 631 -4.86 3.53 44.74
C SER A 631 -4.00 4.67 44.19
N ALA A 632 -3.33 4.52 43.04
CA ALA A 632 -2.47 5.55 42.48
C ALA A 632 -3.27 6.62 41.69
N THR A 633 -2.99 7.90 41.97
CA THR A 633 -3.23 9.02 41.06
C THR A 633 -1.96 9.27 40.24
N TYR A 634 -2.11 9.71 38.99
CA TYR A 634 -1.01 9.89 38.04
C TYR A 634 -0.86 11.36 37.65
N ARG A 635 0.36 11.92 37.77
CA ARG A 635 0.64 13.33 37.47
C ARG A 635 1.24 13.49 36.08
N VAL A 636 0.43 13.87 35.10
CA VAL A 636 0.85 14.12 33.71
C VAL A 636 1.12 15.62 33.52
N ALA A 637 2.17 15.95 32.77
CA ALA A 637 2.42 17.30 32.29
C ALA A 637 2.50 17.31 30.75
N ALA A 638 1.92 18.33 30.11
CA ALA A 638 2.01 18.53 28.67
C ALA A 638 2.47 19.95 28.37
N LEU A 639 3.54 20.09 27.59
CA LEU A 639 4.13 21.39 27.26
C LEU A 639 3.59 21.94 25.94
N PHE A 640 3.37 23.24 25.89
CA PHE A 640 2.96 23.99 24.70
C PHE A 640 3.92 25.16 24.47
N VAL A 641 4.65 25.15 23.36
CA VAL A 641 5.38 26.30 22.83
C VAL A 641 4.70 26.84 21.58
N GLY A 642 4.07 25.95 20.80
CA GLY A 642 3.20 26.30 19.67
C GLY A 642 3.60 25.58 18.39
N GLY A 643 2.73 24.70 17.89
CA GLY A 643 2.95 23.95 16.66
C GLY A 643 2.03 22.74 16.52
N SER A 644 2.10 22.05 15.36
CA SER A 644 1.33 20.82 15.10
C SER A 644 1.59 19.73 16.13
N ASP A 645 2.85 19.57 16.52
CA ASP A 645 3.30 18.45 17.33
C ASP A 645 2.90 18.63 18.80
N ASP A 646 2.91 19.87 19.31
CA ASP A 646 2.41 20.19 20.66
C ASP A 646 0.88 20.06 20.75
N ARG A 647 0.12 20.51 19.73
CA ARG A 647 -1.35 20.34 19.71
C ARG A 647 -1.72 18.86 19.74
N GLU A 648 -1.06 18.05 18.92
CA GLU A 648 -1.25 16.59 18.89
C GLU A 648 -0.94 15.92 20.24
N ALA A 649 0.14 16.37 20.92
CA ALA A 649 0.47 15.91 22.26
C ALA A 649 -0.64 16.24 23.27
N ILE A 650 -1.13 17.49 23.27
CA ILE A 650 -2.19 17.92 24.19
C ILE A 650 -3.53 17.23 23.90
N SER A 651 -3.89 16.98 22.65
CA SER A 651 -5.09 16.19 22.30
C SER A 651 -5.03 14.77 22.89
N TYR A 652 -3.85 14.14 22.93
CA TYR A 652 -3.69 12.84 23.59
C TYR A 652 -3.72 12.97 25.13
N ALA A 653 -3.08 13.99 25.69
CA ALA A 653 -3.05 14.24 27.14
C ALA A 653 -4.45 14.52 27.71
N LEU A 654 -5.26 15.35 27.04
CA LEU A 654 -6.66 15.62 27.41
C LEU A 654 -7.51 14.35 27.42
N ARG A 655 -7.27 13.43 26.48
CA ARG A 655 -7.95 12.13 26.45
C ARG A 655 -7.58 11.25 27.65
N MET A 656 -6.35 11.33 28.17
CA MET A 656 -5.98 10.72 29.46
C MET A 656 -6.69 11.40 30.65
N ALA A 657 -6.77 12.73 30.64
CA ALA A 657 -7.35 13.54 31.71
C ALA A 657 -8.87 13.36 31.91
N ARG A 658 -9.57 12.68 31.00
CA ARG A 658 -10.95 12.20 31.25
C ARG A 658 -11.01 11.12 32.34
N SER A 659 -9.88 10.57 32.79
CA SER A 659 -9.80 9.78 34.01
C SER A 659 -9.69 10.68 35.24
N PRO A 660 -10.54 10.55 36.27
CA PRO A 660 -10.36 11.26 37.54
C PRO A 660 -9.09 10.81 38.31
N ARG A 661 -8.43 9.71 37.87
CA ARG A 661 -7.12 9.28 38.40
C ARG A 661 -5.94 10.06 37.81
N VAL A 662 -6.12 10.72 36.67
CA VAL A 662 -5.09 11.52 36.00
C VAL A 662 -5.26 12.97 36.43
N HIS A 663 -4.18 13.61 36.87
CA HIS A 663 -4.12 15.07 36.99
C HIS A 663 -3.18 15.58 35.90
N LEU A 664 -3.72 16.38 35.00
CA LEU A 664 -3.00 16.93 33.86
C LEU A 664 -2.69 18.40 34.12
N THR A 665 -1.43 18.79 34.08
CA THR A 665 -1.04 20.19 34.01
C THR A 665 -0.57 20.51 32.59
N ILE A 666 -1.31 21.37 31.89
CA ILE A 666 -0.89 21.92 30.60
C ILE A 666 -0.11 23.20 30.87
N MET A 667 1.09 23.31 30.30
CA MET A 667 2.01 24.41 30.54
C MET A 667 2.33 25.14 29.24
N HIS A 668 1.94 26.41 29.17
CA HIS A 668 2.19 27.30 28.04
C HIS A 668 3.46 28.11 28.29
N LEU A 669 4.44 27.97 27.41
CA LEU A 669 5.71 28.71 27.44
C LEU A 669 5.64 29.85 26.41
N VAL A 670 5.45 31.07 26.90
CA VAL A 670 5.19 32.26 26.06
C VAL A 670 6.45 33.10 25.91
N ALA A 671 6.87 33.37 24.68
CA ALA A 671 7.98 34.28 24.38
C ALA A 671 7.53 35.76 24.37
N HIS A 672 8.39 36.65 24.88
CA HIS A 672 8.04 38.06 25.15
C HIS A 672 7.89 38.97 23.90
N ASN A 673 8.04 38.45 22.67
CA ASN A 673 8.12 39.27 21.44
C ASN A 673 7.46 38.65 20.19
N ASP A 674 6.69 37.56 20.30
CA ASP A 674 6.13 36.84 19.13
C ASP A 674 4.82 37.47 18.57
N ASP A 675 4.77 38.81 18.54
CA ASP A 675 3.69 39.67 17.99
C ASP A 675 3.52 39.58 16.46
N VAL A 676 4.08 38.54 15.83
CA VAL A 676 3.92 38.26 14.39
C VAL A 676 2.62 37.51 14.17
N HIS A 677 1.64 38.18 13.55
CA HIS A 677 0.30 37.66 13.29
C HIS A 677 0.29 36.57 12.17
N ASN A 678 0.85 35.41 12.49
CA ASN A 678 0.89 34.22 11.64
C ASN A 678 -0.41 33.42 11.72
N TRP A 679 -0.75 32.72 10.63
CA TRP A 679 -1.93 31.85 10.57
C TRP A 679 -1.89 30.72 11.60
N GLU A 680 -0.70 30.24 11.95
CA GLU A 680 -0.50 29.21 12.99
C GLU A 680 -0.86 29.71 14.39
N ASN A 681 -0.59 30.98 14.70
CA ASN A 681 -0.92 31.55 16.01
C ASN A 681 -2.44 31.61 16.18
N MET A 682 -3.17 32.03 15.13
CA MET A 682 -4.65 31.97 15.12
C MET A 682 -5.20 30.54 15.29
N VAL A 683 -4.53 29.52 14.75
CA VAL A 683 -4.90 28.10 14.95
C VAL A 683 -4.56 27.62 16.36
N ASN A 684 -3.42 28.03 16.92
CA ASN A 684 -3.03 27.75 18.29
C ASN A 684 -4.00 28.41 19.29
N ASP A 685 -4.42 29.66 19.06
CA ASP A 685 -5.43 30.36 19.86
C ASP A 685 -6.80 29.68 19.79
N ASP A 686 -7.20 29.18 18.61
CA ASP A 686 -8.46 28.46 18.44
C ASP A 686 -8.43 27.05 19.07
N PHE A 687 -7.27 26.42 19.11
CA PHE A 687 -7.02 25.21 19.88
C PHE A 687 -7.06 25.50 21.39
N LEU A 688 -6.26 26.46 21.89
CA LEU A 688 -6.21 26.83 23.30
C LEU A 688 -7.57 27.31 23.83
N ARG A 689 -8.41 27.98 23.02
CA ARG A 689 -9.79 28.30 23.40
C ARG A 689 -10.68 27.07 23.59
N LYS A 690 -10.48 25.99 22.81
CA LYS A 690 -11.18 24.70 23.01
C LYS A 690 -10.66 23.98 24.26
N VAL A 691 -9.34 23.98 24.47
CA VAL A 691 -8.71 23.41 25.68
C VAL A 691 -9.21 24.11 26.95
N LYS A 692 -9.21 25.45 26.99
CA LYS A 692 -9.74 26.26 28.10
C LYS A 692 -11.26 26.09 28.28
N ALA A 693 -12.00 25.67 27.25
CA ALA A 693 -13.40 25.27 27.37
C ALA A 693 -13.57 23.85 27.96
N GLU A 694 -12.79 22.84 27.53
CA GLU A 694 -12.87 21.48 28.09
C GLU A 694 -12.44 21.44 29.57
N MET A 695 -11.48 22.29 29.97
CA MET A 695 -11.11 22.53 31.38
C MET A 695 -12.31 22.96 32.25
N SER A 696 -13.26 23.74 31.72
CA SER A 696 -14.40 24.23 32.51
C SER A 696 -15.35 23.11 33.00
N GLY A 697 -15.24 21.90 32.45
CA GLY A 697 -15.94 20.70 32.92
C GLY A 697 -15.14 19.75 33.83
N HIS A 698 -13.84 19.98 34.04
CA HIS A 698 -12.92 19.00 34.63
C HIS A 698 -11.99 19.61 35.70
N THR A 699 -12.22 19.26 36.96
CA THR A 699 -11.45 19.77 38.13
C THR A 699 -10.06 19.15 38.31
N ASN A 700 -9.57 18.42 37.30
CA ASN A 700 -8.31 17.68 37.31
C ASN A 700 -7.39 18.06 36.13
N ILE A 701 -7.63 19.23 35.55
CA ILE A 701 -6.83 19.82 34.47
C ILE A 701 -6.40 21.23 34.89
N ASP A 702 -5.12 21.39 35.21
CA ASP A 702 -4.51 22.69 35.49
C ASP A 702 -3.97 23.32 34.21
N TYR A 703 -3.96 24.65 34.16
CA TYR A 703 -3.30 25.43 33.12
C TYR A 703 -2.35 26.44 33.75
N ILE A 704 -1.08 26.36 33.36
CA ILE A 704 -0.01 27.27 33.81
C ILE A 704 0.53 27.99 32.57
N GLU A 705 0.77 29.29 32.68
CA GLU A 705 1.27 30.14 31.60
C GLU A 705 2.52 30.86 32.12
N GLU A 706 3.70 30.50 31.62
CA GLU A 706 5.00 31.03 32.04
C GLU A 706 5.65 31.82 30.91
N THR A 707 6.24 32.96 31.25
CA THR A 707 6.91 33.83 30.29
C THR A 707 8.42 33.54 30.23
N VAL A 708 8.89 33.16 29.04
CA VAL A 708 10.27 32.75 28.75
C VAL A 708 10.97 33.81 27.89
N ARG A 709 12.25 34.08 28.14
CA ARG A 709 13.06 34.94 27.25
C ARG A 709 13.83 34.12 26.22
N ASP A 710 14.65 33.18 26.70
CA ASP A 710 15.55 32.33 25.91
C ASP A 710 15.48 30.86 26.38
N GLY A 711 16.05 29.93 25.61
CA GLY A 711 16.05 28.50 25.94
C GLY A 711 16.75 28.12 27.26
N SER A 712 17.55 29.01 27.86
CA SER A 712 18.05 28.85 29.23
C SER A 712 16.92 28.85 30.26
N ASP A 713 16.01 29.82 30.15
CA ASP A 713 14.86 29.94 31.05
C ASP A 713 13.93 28.73 30.88
N THR A 714 13.72 28.25 29.64
CA THR A 714 13.02 26.98 29.39
C THR A 714 13.71 25.79 30.04
N SER A 715 15.04 25.73 30.08
CA SER A 715 15.76 24.64 30.75
C SER A 715 15.54 24.63 32.26
N GLU A 716 15.57 25.79 32.92
CA GLU A 716 15.32 25.92 34.36
C GLU A 716 13.87 25.55 34.71
N VAL A 717 12.90 26.08 33.95
CA VAL A 717 11.48 25.71 34.07
C VAL A 717 11.31 24.20 33.90
N LEU A 718 11.91 23.60 32.86
CA LEU A 718 11.79 22.17 32.58
C LEU A 718 12.38 21.28 33.69
N GLN A 719 13.47 21.71 34.32
CA GLN A 719 14.07 21.00 35.45
C GLN A 719 13.16 20.98 36.68
N SER A 720 12.49 22.09 37.00
CA SER A 720 11.56 22.16 38.15
C SER A 720 10.34 21.22 38.03
N ILE A 721 9.87 20.95 36.80
CA ILE A 721 8.72 20.07 36.51
C ILE A 721 9.10 18.59 36.70
N VAL A 722 10.38 18.24 36.49
CA VAL A 722 10.91 16.87 36.46
C VAL A 722 10.99 16.21 37.86
N GLU A 723 10.72 16.95 38.94
CA GLU A 723 10.74 16.39 40.31
C GLU A 723 9.40 15.78 40.75
N ASP A 724 8.27 16.19 40.16
CA ASP A 724 6.91 15.87 40.66
C ASP A 724 5.99 15.14 39.66
N ARG A 725 6.49 14.78 38.46
CA ARG A 725 5.64 14.28 37.36
C ARG A 725 5.93 12.83 36.95
N ASP A 726 4.87 12.08 36.70
CA ASP A 726 4.90 10.70 36.22
C ASP A 726 5.24 10.59 34.73
N LEU A 727 4.66 11.48 33.93
CA LEU A 727 4.75 11.50 32.48
C LEU A 727 4.86 12.97 32.02
N ILE A 728 5.84 13.26 31.17
CA ILE A 728 5.95 14.54 30.47
C ILE A 728 5.73 14.31 28.96
N MET A 729 4.85 15.12 28.35
CA MET A 729 4.50 15.05 26.94
C MET A 729 4.93 16.34 26.22
N VAL A 730 5.64 16.20 25.10
CA VAL A 730 6.20 17.33 24.33
C VAL A 730 6.04 17.11 22.83
N GLY A 731 5.85 18.17 22.05
CA GLY A 731 5.95 18.11 20.59
C GLY A 731 7.41 18.04 20.12
N ARG A 732 7.63 17.38 18.98
CA ARG A 732 8.95 17.18 18.39
C ARG A 732 9.45 18.39 17.59
N GLN A 733 8.60 19.03 16.80
CA GLN A 733 9.00 20.11 15.88
C GLN A 733 8.02 21.30 15.85
N HIS A 734 8.60 22.49 15.70
CA HIS A 734 7.94 23.79 15.75
C HIS A 734 8.39 24.57 14.51
N GLU A 735 7.49 24.86 13.54
CA GLU A 735 7.91 25.23 12.17
C GLU A 735 8.67 26.57 12.06
N ASN A 736 8.55 27.46 13.05
CA ASN A 736 9.14 28.80 13.03
C ASN A 736 10.39 29.00 13.92
N GLU A 737 10.87 27.97 14.65
CA GLU A 737 11.90 28.08 15.71
C GLU A 737 11.63 29.26 16.70
N PRO A 738 10.59 29.14 17.57
CA PRO A 738 10.17 30.22 18.47
C PRO A 738 11.26 30.63 19.46
N GLN A 739 11.23 31.89 19.93
CA GLN A 739 12.32 32.47 20.74
C GLN A 739 12.55 31.72 22.06
N ALA A 740 11.50 31.12 22.65
CA ALA A 740 11.60 30.24 23.82
C ALA A 740 12.51 29.00 23.61
N LEU A 741 12.82 28.62 22.36
CA LEU A 741 13.73 27.52 22.01
C LEU A 741 15.06 28.02 21.42
N ALA A 742 15.32 29.33 21.41
CA ALA A 742 16.59 29.90 20.97
C ALA A 742 17.75 29.40 21.85
N GLY A 743 18.89 29.12 21.21
CA GLY A 743 20.05 28.46 21.84
C GLY A 743 19.92 26.94 21.97
N LEU A 744 18.72 26.40 22.20
CA LEU A 744 18.48 24.95 22.26
C LEU A 744 18.40 24.29 20.86
N SER A 745 18.02 25.02 19.82
CA SER A 745 17.69 24.42 18.50
C SER A 745 18.90 24.03 17.63
N ALA A 746 20.04 24.71 17.75
CA ALA A 746 21.04 24.77 16.67
C ALA A 746 22.40 24.10 16.95
N GLU A 747 22.92 24.18 18.19
CA GLU A 747 24.33 23.80 18.48
C GLU A 747 24.49 22.71 19.56
N TRP A 748 23.45 22.42 20.35
CA TRP A 748 23.54 21.59 21.57
C TRP A 748 22.63 20.33 21.54
N ILE A 749 22.22 19.85 20.36
CA ILE A 749 21.31 18.68 20.24
C ILE A 749 22.09 17.38 19.93
N ASP A 750 21.98 16.39 20.81
CA ASP A 750 22.51 15.02 20.62
C ASP A 750 21.57 14.16 19.75
N PHE A 751 20.25 14.23 19.99
CA PHE A 751 19.20 13.43 19.37
C PHE A 751 18.17 14.28 18.60
N PRO A 752 18.51 14.81 17.39
CA PRO A 752 17.56 15.56 16.54
C PRO A 752 16.35 14.72 16.06
N GLU A 753 16.32 13.42 16.32
CA GLU A 753 15.09 12.61 16.25
C GLU A 753 14.04 12.98 17.31
N LEU A 754 14.40 13.64 18.41
CA LEU A 754 13.51 14.05 19.51
C LEU A 754 13.14 15.54 19.47
N GLY A 755 13.96 16.40 18.86
CA GLY A 755 13.78 17.86 18.95
C GLY A 755 14.25 18.44 20.29
N PRO A 756 14.33 19.78 20.43
CA PRO A 756 15.07 20.43 21.51
C PRO A 756 14.56 20.08 22.92
N MET A 757 13.24 20.18 23.17
CA MET A 757 12.66 19.79 24.47
C MET A 757 12.81 18.29 24.76
N GLY A 758 12.60 17.45 23.74
CA GLY A 758 12.73 16.00 23.87
C GLY A 758 14.16 15.53 24.12
N ASP A 759 15.15 16.22 23.55
CA ASP A 759 16.58 15.94 23.71
C ASP A 759 17.09 16.34 25.11
N LEU A 760 16.69 17.52 25.59
CA LEU A 760 17.00 17.95 26.96
C LEU A 760 16.43 16.97 28.00
N LEU A 761 15.18 16.51 27.79
CA LEU A 761 14.54 15.43 28.57
C LEU A 761 15.15 14.03 28.34
N ALA A 762 15.97 13.83 27.30
CA ALA A 762 16.71 12.59 27.01
C ALA A 762 18.18 12.63 27.50
N SER A 763 18.67 13.77 27.97
CA SER A 763 20.04 13.94 28.48
C SER A 763 20.34 13.10 29.73
N GLU A 764 21.62 12.81 30.01
CA GLU A 764 22.02 12.07 31.22
C GLU A 764 21.94 12.89 32.51
N TYR A 765 21.78 14.22 32.43
CA TYR A 765 21.74 15.11 33.61
C TYR A 765 20.49 14.93 34.46
N ILE A 766 19.37 14.48 33.87
CA ILE A 766 18.13 14.19 34.59
C ILE A 766 18.23 12.81 35.26
N SER A 767 18.54 12.81 36.57
CA SER A 767 18.59 11.60 37.39
C SER A 767 17.23 11.01 37.74
N ASN A 768 16.15 11.78 37.59
CA ASN A 768 14.83 11.41 38.11
C ASN A 768 14.11 10.38 37.22
N PRO A 769 13.34 9.44 37.81
CA PRO A 769 12.66 8.35 37.10
C PRO A 769 11.35 8.82 36.44
N VAL A 770 11.45 9.76 35.51
CA VAL A 770 10.31 10.31 34.74
C VAL A 770 10.21 9.61 33.39
N SER A 771 8.99 9.24 32.98
CA SER A 771 8.72 8.75 31.62
C SER A 771 8.39 9.94 30.72
N VAL A 772 8.86 9.95 29.48
CA VAL A 772 8.72 11.09 28.55
C VAL A 772 8.23 10.61 27.19
N LEU A 773 7.21 11.27 26.64
CA LEU A 773 6.64 10.95 25.34
C LEU A 773 6.79 12.14 24.38
N VAL A 774 7.67 11.99 23.40
CA VAL A 774 7.89 12.98 22.34
C VAL A 774 6.96 12.67 21.17
N VAL A 775 6.01 13.55 20.87
CA VAL A 775 4.97 13.35 19.85
C VAL A 775 5.30 14.13 18.58
N GLN A 776 5.04 13.53 17.41
CA GLN A 776 5.12 14.17 16.09
C GLN A 776 3.80 13.95 15.35
N GLN A 777 3.19 15.00 14.81
CA GLN A 777 1.96 14.90 14.03
C GLN A 777 2.22 14.30 12.63
N GLN A 778 1.20 13.69 12.02
CA GLN A 778 1.24 13.13 10.66
C GLN A 778 1.68 14.16 9.60
N LYS A 779 2.79 13.90 8.89
CA LYS A 779 3.32 14.81 7.86
C LYS A 779 2.71 14.58 6.47
N LYS A 780 1.98 15.58 5.96
CA LYS A 780 1.33 15.56 4.64
C LYS A 780 2.34 15.56 3.48
N LYS A 781 2.59 14.40 2.87
CA LYS A 781 3.45 14.26 1.67
C LYS A 781 2.67 14.51 0.37
N PHE A 782 2.75 15.72 -0.17
CA PHE A 782 2.18 16.04 -1.50
C PHE A 782 3.01 15.44 -2.64
N CYS A 783 2.54 14.36 -3.25
CA CYS A 783 3.19 13.74 -4.42
C CYS A 783 2.90 14.53 -5.72
N CYS A 784 3.80 15.43 -6.11
CA CYS A 784 3.67 16.19 -7.35
C CYS A 784 4.00 15.33 -8.58
N ARG A 785 3.03 14.56 -9.06
CA ARG A 785 3.16 13.60 -10.19
C ARG A 785 3.63 14.20 -11.53
N ARG A 786 3.74 15.53 -11.68
CA ARG A 786 4.02 16.20 -12.96
C ARG A 786 5.51 16.22 -13.36
N CYS A 787 6.44 15.91 -12.46
CA CYS A 787 7.88 15.95 -12.75
C CYS A 787 8.48 14.62 -13.23
N ALA A 788 7.79 13.49 -13.02
CA ALA A 788 8.33 12.14 -13.33
C ALA A 788 8.33 11.75 -14.82
N GLY A 789 8.04 12.70 -15.73
CA GLY A 789 7.90 12.45 -17.17
C GLY A 789 9.17 12.65 -18.01
N ILE A 790 10.25 13.20 -17.45
CA ILE A 790 11.49 13.50 -18.20
C ILE A 790 12.68 12.91 -17.44
N GLY A 791 13.21 11.78 -17.93
CA GLY A 791 14.26 11.03 -17.26
C GLY A 791 15.67 11.58 -17.45
N PHE A 792 16.10 12.50 -16.58
CA PHE A 792 17.51 12.88 -16.39
C PHE A 792 17.77 13.37 -14.94
N GLU A 793 17.71 12.47 -13.96
CA GLU A 793 17.90 12.84 -12.54
C GLU A 793 19.35 13.17 -12.14
N THR A 794 20.34 12.87 -12.98
CA THR A 794 21.78 12.94 -12.64
C THR A 794 22.35 14.36 -12.50
N LEU A 795 21.65 15.42 -12.91
CA LEU A 795 22.10 16.82 -12.71
C LEU A 795 21.35 17.60 -11.60
N ASN A 796 20.13 17.20 -11.25
CA ASN A 796 19.25 18.04 -10.43
C ASN A 796 19.67 18.17 -8.96
N PHE A 797 20.56 17.31 -8.47
CA PHE A 797 21.06 17.35 -7.08
C PHE A 797 21.91 18.60 -6.78
N PHE A 798 22.41 19.31 -7.79
CA PHE A 798 23.16 20.56 -7.61
C PHE A 798 22.29 21.84 -7.69
N PHE A 799 21.09 21.77 -8.29
CA PHE A 799 20.27 22.97 -8.54
C PHE A 799 19.10 23.15 -7.56
N CYS A 800 18.54 22.07 -7.00
CA CYS A 800 17.32 22.16 -6.19
C CYS A 800 17.52 22.92 -4.86
N ASP A 801 18.71 22.82 -4.26
CA ASP A 801 19.01 23.45 -2.96
C ASP A 801 19.23 24.98 -3.05
N SER A 802 19.55 25.49 -4.25
CA SER A 802 19.83 26.92 -4.45
C SER A 802 18.58 27.81 -4.46
N PHE A 803 17.37 27.25 -4.55
CA PHE A 803 16.13 28.04 -4.66
C PHE A 803 15.43 28.31 -3.32
N ARG A 804 15.88 27.73 -2.20
CA ARG A 804 15.32 27.97 -0.86
C ARG A 804 16.10 28.97 0.01
N LYS A 805 17.28 29.45 -0.44
CA LYS A 805 18.14 30.41 0.27
C LYS A 805 18.55 31.62 -0.57
N LYS A 806 17.58 32.44 -1.04
CA LYS A 806 17.90 33.75 -1.67
C LYS A 806 16.76 34.79 -1.63
N LYS A 807 16.47 35.32 -0.43
CA LYS A 807 15.71 36.59 -0.29
C LYS A 807 16.04 37.41 0.98
N LYS A 808 17.34 37.65 1.21
CA LYS A 808 17.83 38.78 2.02
C LYS A 808 18.80 39.59 1.15
N ILE A 809 18.51 40.89 1.00
CA ILE A 809 19.42 41.91 0.44
C ILE A 809 19.28 43.12 1.36
N PRO A 810 20.36 43.66 1.96
CA PRO A 810 20.30 44.84 2.82
C PRO A 810 20.08 46.12 2.00
N GLY A 811 19.54 47.15 2.64
CA GLY A 811 19.17 48.41 1.97
C GLY A 811 20.35 49.34 1.67
N TYR A 812 20.10 50.30 0.78
CA TYR A 812 20.90 51.50 0.54
C TYR A 812 19.97 52.73 0.45
N THR A 813 20.52 53.92 0.70
CA THR A 813 19.79 55.17 0.98
C THR A 813 19.51 56.05 -0.26
N LEU A 814 18.59 57.01 -0.10
CA LEU A 814 18.18 58.02 -1.09
C LEU A 814 19.32 58.98 -1.52
N PRO A 815 19.17 59.64 -2.69
CA PRO A 815 18.73 61.05 -2.66
C PRO A 815 17.64 61.47 -3.67
N HIS A 816 17.13 62.69 -3.46
CA HIS A 816 15.93 63.34 -4.04
C HIS A 816 15.89 63.59 -5.56
N SER A 817 14.68 63.64 -6.15
CA SER A 817 14.15 64.86 -6.84
C SER A 817 12.62 64.81 -7.08
N ILE A 818 12.02 66.00 -7.25
CA ILE A 818 10.58 66.39 -7.33
C ILE A 818 10.35 66.98 -8.77
N PRO A 819 9.14 67.07 -9.42
CA PRO A 819 7.78 67.30 -8.87
C PRO A 819 6.55 66.51 -9.47
N ILE A 820 5.39 66.84 -8.88
CA ILE A 820 3.97 66.55 -9.17
C ILE A 820 3.42 67.57 -10.22
N PRO A 821 2.50 67.26 -11.18
CA PRO A 821 1.02 67.21 -10.94
C PRO A 821 0.23 66.24 -11.88
N LEU A 822 -1.13 66.11 -11.92
CA LEU A 822 -2.26 66.98 -11.52
C LEU A 822 -3.59 66.15 -11.42
N SER A 823 -4.45 66.38 -10.40
CA SER A 823 -5.95 66.13 -10.36
C SER A 823 -6.54 64.73 -10.69
N LEU A 824 -7.76 64.32 -10.29
CA LEU A 824 -8.96 65.01 -9.75
C LEU A 824 -9.82 64.02 -8.89
N VAL A 825 -10.69 64.53 -8.01
CA VAL A 825 -11.66 63.76 -7.17
C VAL A 825 -13.01 64.48 -7.11
N PRO A 826 -14.16 63.77 -7.15
CA PRO A 826 -15.20 63.85 -6.09
C PRO A 826 -15.49 62.45 -5.49
N LEU A 827 -15.77 62.21 -4.19
CA LEU A 827 -16.79 62.77 -3.25
C LEU A 827 -18.24 62.35 -3.58
N SER A 828 -19.10 61.90 -2.64
CA SER A 828 -19.02 61.65 -1.17
C SER A 828 -20.06 60.55 -0.77
N SER A 829 -20.58 60.29 0.45
CA SER A 829 -20.53 60.84 1.84
C SER A 829 -21.23 59.88 2.85
N SER A 830 -20.94 59.99 4.17
CA SER A 830 -21.75 59.58 5.37
C SER A 830 -22.20 58.10 5.55
N SER A 831 -22.02 57.36 6.67
CA SER A 831 -22.09 57.58 8.15
C SER A 831 -23.54 57.71 8.72
N HIS A 832 -24.01 57.08 9.82
CA HIS A 832 -23.37 56.69 11.10
C HIS A 832 -24.28 55.81 12.05
N ARG A 833 -23.68 55.03 12.99
CA ARG A 833 -24.16 54.63 14.37
C ARG A 833 -25.17 53.46 14.61
N PHE A 834 -25.31 53.08 15.91
CA PHE A 834 -25.87 51.86 16.60
C PHE A 834 -26.73 52.30 17.87
N PRO A 835 -27.31 51.46 18.80
CA PRO A 835 -27.62 50.00 18.82
C PRO A 835 -29.10 49.46 19.14
N PRO A 836 -29.62 49.09 20.37
CA PRO A 836 -30.32 47.77 20.60
C PRO A 836 -31.87 47.65 20.96
N PRO A 837 -32.41 47.29 22.17
CA PRO A 837 -33.49 46.24 22.30
C PRO A 837 -34.71 46.58 23.25
N PRO A 838 -35.63 45.66 23.68
CA PRO A 838 -36.35 44.48 23.13
C PRO A 838 -37.92 44.59 23.37
N PRO A 839 -38.77 43.58 23.75
CA PRO A 839 -38.96 42.18 23.25
C PRO A 839 -40.30 41.79 22.49
N PRO A 840 -41.51 41.49 23.06
CA PRO A 840 -42.50 40.51 22.48
C PRO A 840 -43.99 41.04 22.44
N PRO A 841 -45.13 40.26 22.35
CA PRO A 841 -45.37 38.79 22.22
C PRO A 841 -46.41 38.45 21.05
N PRO A 842 -47.54 37.65 21.13
CA PRO A 842 -48.27 37.09 19.93
C PRO A 842 -49.82 37.38 19.92
N PRO A 843 -50.75 36.44 19.54
CA PRO A 843 -51.17 35.81 18.26
C PRO A 843 -52.51 36.46 17.72
N PRO A 844 -53.58 35.83 17.12
CA PRO A 844 -53.83 34.51 16.46
C PRO A 844 -54.67 34.49 15.11
N SER A 845 -54.88 33.28 14.56
CA SER A 845 -56.06 32.69 13.83
C SER A 845 -56.69 33.24 12.51
N LEU A 846 -56.72 32.34 11.50
CA LEU A 846 -57.78 31.94 10.51
C LEU A 846 -58.33 32.85 9.35
N ASP A 847 -58.23 32.27 8.14
CA ASP A 847 -59.24 32.04 7.06
C ASP A 847 -59.83 33.11 6.10
N HIS A 848 -59.87 32.67 4.81
CA HIS A 848 -60.75 33.01 3.66
C HIS A 848 -60.88 34.47 3.11
N VAL A 849 -61.26 34.76 1.84
CA VAL A 849 -61.00 34.27 0.45
C VAL A 849 -61.90 35.09 -0.55
N ILE A 850 -61.67 35.05 -1.88
CA ILE A 850 -62.47 35.60 -3.03
C ILE A 850 -61.94 36.90 -3.72
N SER A 851 -62.25 37.02 -5.03
CA SER A 851 -61.69 37.89 -6.10
C SER A 851 -62.72 38.81 -6.78
N PRO A 852 -62.32 39.61 -7.80
CA PRO A 852 -62.90 39.48 -9.17
C PRO A 852 -61.88 39.76 -10.33
N ILE A 853 -62.22 39.92 -11.62
CA ILE A 853 -62.84 39.05 -12.68
C ILE A 853 -62.88 39.86 -14.02
N ALA A 854 -62.47 39.27 -15.16
CA ALA A 854 -62.84 39.60 -16.57
C ALA A 854 -61.94 38.78 -17.56
N SER A 855 -62.38 37.76 -18.32
CA SER A 855 -63.33 37.68 -19.46
C SER A 855 -62.76 38.08 -20.85
N ALA A 856 -63.01 37.40 -21.97
CA ALA A 856 -63.33 35.97 -22.23
C ALA A 856 -63.18 35.66 -23.75
N ALA A 857 -62.57 34.52 -24.14
CA ALA A 857 -62.65 33.93 -25.49
C ALA A 857 -62.28 32.44 -25.43
N HIS A 858 -62.93 31.58 -26.23
CA HIS A 858 -62.77 30.12 -26.14
C HIS A 858 -61.84 29.51 -27.20
N HIS A 859 -60.87 28.72 -26.74
CA HIS A 859 -60.75 27.29 -27.08
C HIS A 859 -60.09 26.56 -25.89
N SER A 860 -60.30 25.25 -25.77
CA SER A 860 -60.03 24.48 -24.54
C SER A 860 -58.53 24.28 -24.26
N ALA A 861 -58.09 24.62 -23.04
CA ALA A 861 -56.76 24.33 -22.52
C ALA A 861 -56.86 23.61 -21.16
N GLU A 862 -56.05 22.57 -20.95
CA GLU A 862 -55.95 21.86 -19.68
C GLU A 862 -55.07 22.63 -18.66
N PRO A 863 -55.32 22.49 -17.35
CA PRO A 863 -54.48 23.12 -16.32
C PRO A 863 -53.10 22.46 -16.24
N ALA A 864 -52.04 23.26 -16.29
CA ALA A 864 -50.67 22.75 -16.24
C ALA A 864 -50.32 22.12 -14.87
N LEU A 865 -49.77 20.90 -14.89
CA LEU A 865 -49.26 20.21 -13.69
C LEU A 865 -48.11 20.99 -13.04
N MET A 866 -48.28 21.36 -11.78
CA MET A 866 -47.22 21.96 -10.94
C MET A 866 -46.42 20.85 -10.24
N LEU A 867 -45.24 20.54 -10.75
CA LEU A 867 -44.25 19.70 -10.04
C LEU A 867 -43.75 20.41 -8.77
N ALA A 868 -43.48 19.66 -7.70
CA ALA A 868 -42.89 20.24 -6.50
C ALA A 868 -41.45 20.70 -6.76
N ARG A 869 -41.15 21.92 -6.29
CA ARG A 869 -39.83 22.55 -6.29
C ARG A 869 -39.25 22.53 -4.88
N VAL A 870 -37.99 22.10 -4.76
CA VAL A 870 -37.32 21.95 -3.47
C VAL A 870 -35.88 22.43 -3.57
N CYS A 871 -35.47 23.38 -2.72
CA CYS A 871 -34.11 23.89 -2.68
C CYS A 871 -33.12 22.82 -2.19
N LEU A 872 -31.95 22.71 -2.85
CA LEU A 872 -30.92 21.72 -2.51
C LEU A 872 -30.34 21.92 -1.09
N SER A 873 -30.36 23.14 -0.55
CA SER A 873 -30.05 23.42 0.86
C SER A 873 -30.93 22.61 1.81
N ASP A 874 -32.21 22.51 1.50
CA ASP A 874 -33.25 22.07 2.43
C ASP A 874 -33.38 20.55 2.47
N ILE A 875 -32.85 19.86 1.45
CA ILE A 875 -32.69 18.39 1.40
C ILE A 875 -31.24 17.93 1.63
N SER A 876 -30.32 18.85 1.94
CA SER A 876 -28.94 18.48 2.26
C SER A 876 -28.89 17.71 3.59
N PRO A 877 -28.02 16.68 3.73
CA PRO A 877 -27.95 15.89 4.95
C PRO A 877 -27.48 16.74 6.13
N TYR A 878 -28.24 16.69 7.23
CA TYR A 878 -27.99 17.45 8.46
C TYR A 878 -27.62 16.52 9.61
N ASP A 879 -26.49 16.74 10.25
CA ASP A 879 -26.02 15.98 11.41
C ASP A 879 -26.78 16.40 12.68
N GLY A 880 -27.93 15.78 12.93
CA GLY A 880 -28.70 15.96 14.15
C GLY A 880 -30.19 15.61 14.03
N ALA A 881 -31.00 16.19 14.91
CA ALA A 881 -32.46 16.10 14.81
C ALA A 881 -32.96 16.86 13.56
N PRO A 882 -33.93 16.33 12.81
CA PRO A 882 -34.36 16.92 11.54
C PRO A 882 -35.08 18.25 11.77
N ALA A 883 -34.57 19.32 11.14
CA ALA A 883 -35.20 20.64 11.21
C ALA A 883 -36.56 20.67 10.47
N GLY A 884 -37.49 21.51 10.94
CA GLY A 884 -38.83 21.65 10.34
C GLY A 884 -38.86 21.98 8.83
N PRO A 885 -37.93 22.80 8.28
CA PRO A 885 -37.80 22.96 6.83
C PRO A 885 -37.43 21.66 6.11
N TYR A 886 -36.44 20.92 6.63
CA TYR A 886 -35.96 19.65 6.05
C TYR A 886 -37.08 18.60 5.99
N VAL A 887 -37.90 18.45 7.03
CA VAL A 887 -39.03 17.51 7.01
C VAL A 887 -40.02 17.84 5.88
N ARG A 888 -40.43 19.11 5.77
CA ARG A 888 -41.35 19.56 4.70
C ARG A 888 -40.72 19.44 3.31
N ALA A 889 -39.42 19.68 3.17
CA ALA A 889 -38.70 19.52 1.92
C ALA A 889 -38.64 18.05 1.47
N VAL A 890 -38.37 17.12 2.40
CA VAL A 890 -38.39 15.67 2.17
C VAL A 890 -39.80 15.17 1.81
N GLU A 891 -40.83 15.66 2.49
CA GLU A 891 -42.23 15.34 2.19
C GLU A 891 -42.66 15.85 0.80
N ALA A 892 -42.32 17.10 0.45
CA ALA A 892 -42.63 17.67 -0.86
C ALA A 892 -41.93 16.95 -2.01
N LEU A 893 -40.62 16.68 -1.87
CA LEU A 893 -39.83 15.91 -2.84
C LEU A 893 -40.43 14.51 -3.03
N SER A 894 -40.66 13.80 -1.93
CA SER A 894 -41.13 12.41 -1.95
C SER A 894 -42.58 12.29 -2.40
N GLY A 895 -43.42 13.28 -2.10
CA GLY A 895 -44.79 13.37 -2.56
C GLY A 895 -44.90 13.61 -4.07
N SER A 896 -44.07 14.50 -4.65
CA SER A 896 -44.04 14.70 -6.11
C SER A 896 -43.53 13.46 -6.84
N LEU A 897 -42.50 12.79 -6.31
CA LEU A 897 -42.02 11.53 -6.86
C LEU A 897 -43.05 10.39 -6.79
N MET A 898 -44.00 10.41 -5.85
CA MET A 898 -45.11 9.43 -5.82
C MET A 898 -46.26 9.79 -6.77
N LYS A 899 -46.57 11.07 -6.91
CA LYS A 899 -47.71 11.53 -7.72
C LYS A 899 -47.39 11.65 -9.20
N HIS A 900 -46.17 12.06 -9.54
CA HIS A 900 -45.82 12.52 -10.88
C HIS A 900 -44.59 11.82 -11.49
N ASN A 901 -44.00 10.83 -10.79
CA ASN A 901 -42.73 10.18 -11.14
C ASN A 901 -41.51 11.12 -11.29
N ALA A 902 -41.66 12.43 -11.00
CA ALA A 902 -40.61 13.44 -11.11
C ALA A 902 -40.71 14.52 -10.02
N ALA A 903 -39.61 15.25 -9.81
CA ALA A 903 -39.56 16.43 -8.95
C ALA A 903 -38.48 17.42 -9.45
N VAL A 904 -38.55 18.68 -9.03
CA VAL A 904 -37.57 19.71 -9.41
C VAL A 904 -36.73 20.10 -8.19
N ILE A 905 -35.41 19.95 -8.31
CA ILE A 905 -34.45 20.44 -7.32
C ILE A 905 -33.91 21.80 -7.78
N GLU A 906 -34.00 22.80 -6.92
CA GLU A 906 -33.50 24.15 -7.17
C GLU A 906 -32.09 24.30 -6.57
N LEU A 907 -31.11 24.67 -7.40
CA LEU A 907 -29.70 24.82 -7.02
C LEU A 907 -29.39 26.20 -6.42
N GLY A 908 -28.38 26.26 -5.56
CA GLY A 908 -27.86 27.55 -5.07
C GLY A 908 -27.29 28.41 -6.21
N SER A 909 -27.25 29.73 -6.03
CA SER A 909 -26.84 30.69 -7.08
C SER A 909 -25.49 30.36 -7.74
N ALA A 910 -24.50 29.92 -6.95
CA ALA A 910 -23.21 29.47 -7.45
C ALA A 910 -23.31 28.18 -8.30
N GLU A 911 -24.05 27.18 -7.82
CA GLU A 911 -24.25 25.89 -8.50
C GLU A 911 -25.06 26.05 -9.81
N ALA A 912 -26.07 26.93 -9.81
CA ALA A 912 -26.82 27.34 -10.99
C ALA A 912 -25.95 28.06 -12.04
N SER A 913 -25.00 28.91 -11.61
CA SER A 913 -24.05 29.57 -12.52
C SER A 913 -23.12 28.56 -13.22
N LEU A 914 -22.71 27.52 -12.48
CA LEU A 914 -21.86 26.44 -12.99
C LEU A 914 -22.62 25.54 -13.97
N MET A 915 -23.89 25.24 -13.70
CA MET A 915 -24.75 24.47 -14.60
C MET A 915 -25.02 25.23 -15.92
N ARG A 916 -25.29 26.55 -15.86
CA ARG A 916 -25.38 27.41 -17.05
C ARG A 916 -24.09 27.40 -17.86
N CYS A 917 -22.93 27.52 -17.21
CA CYS A 917 -21.63 27.42 -17.86
C CYS A 917 -21.43 26.05 -18.54
N GLY A 918 -21.89 24.96 -17.91
CA GLY A 918 -21.86 23.61 -18.45
C GLY A 918 -22.69 23.39 -19.71
N LEU A 919 -23.92 23.93 -19.75
CA LEU A 919 -24.79 23.85 -20.93
C LEU A 919 -24.20 24.61 -22.12
N GLU A 920 -23.69 25.83 -21.91
CA GLU A 920 -23.00 26.58 -22.97
C GLU A 920 -21.69 25.91 -23.41
N ALA A 921 -20.91 25.34 -22.48
CA ALA A 921 -19.71 24.58 -22.78
C ALA A 921 -20.01 23.37 -23.68
N ALA A 922 -21.08 22.62 -23.39
CA ALA A 922 -21.55 21.52 -24.24
C ALA A 922 -22.03 22.04 -25.60
N ARG A 923 -22.81 23.13 -25.65
CA ARG A 923 -23.32 23.72 -26.90
C ARG A 923 -22.20 24.16 -27.83
N LEU A 924 -21.20 24.87 -27.30
CA LEU A 924 -20.03 25.33 -28.05
C LEU A 924 -19.16 24.15 -28.52
N TYR A 925 -18.95 23.15 -27.66
CA TYR A 925 -18.22 21.93 -28.02
C TYR A 925 -18.86 21.22 -29.23
N PHE A 926 -20.15 20.91 -29.20
CA PHE A 926 -20.81 20.24 -30.32
C PHE A 926 -20.90 21.11 -31.59
N ARG A 927 -21.04 22.44 -31.47
CA ARG A 927 -20.99 23.37 -32.62
C ARG A 927 -19.59 23.43 -33.26
N SER A 928 -18.52 23.46 -32.48
CA SER A 928 -17.15 23.44 -33.02
C SER A 928 -16.83 22.13 -33.75
N ARG A 929 -17.35 21.00 -33.24
CA ARG A 929 -17.13 19.67 -33.83
C ARG A 929 -18.00 19.40 -35.07
N SER A 930 -19.10 20.13 -35.28
CA SER A 930 -19.89 20.05 -36.53
C SER A 930 -19.32 20.90 -37.67
N GLN A 931 -18.56 21.96 -37.38
CA GLN A 931 -17.92 22.81 -38.39
C GLN A 931 -16.63 22.19 -38.97
N ASN A 932 -15.87 21.42 -38.18
CA ASN A 932 -14.54 20.91 -38.55
C ASN A 932 -14.52 19.56 -39.30
N GLY A 933 -15.40 19.40 -40.29
CA GLY A 933 -15.45 18.35 -41.33
C GLY A 933 -14.56 17.10 -41.23
N VAL A 934 -15.17 15.96 -40.86
CA VAL A 934 -14.74 14.57 -41.15
C VAL A 934 -13.33 14.15 -40.66
N VAL A 935 -13.28 13.54 -39.47
CA VAL A 935 -12.24 12.57 -39.10
C VAL A 935 -12.88 11.18 -38.96
N LYS A 936 -12.41 10.20 -39.76
CA LYS A 936 -12.88 8.82 -39.67
C LYS A 936 -12.43 8.17 -38.35
N GLY A 937 -13.37 7.78 -37.50
CA GLY A 937 -13.08 6.94 -36.33
C GLY A 937 -14.17 7.00 -35.26
N CYS A 938 -14.54 8.21 -34.81
CA CYS A 938 -15.56 8.40 -33.79
C CYS A 938 -16.93 8.70 -34.43
N SER A 939 -18.01 8.09 -33.92
CA SER A 939 -19.36 8.21 -34.49
C SER A 939 -19.91 9.63 -34.33
N SER A 940 -20.50 10.20 -35.39
CA SER A 940 -21.02 11.57 -35.45
C SER A 940 -22.35 11.75 -34.70
N ARG A 941 -22.38 11.39 -33.41
CA ARG A 941 -23.54 11.51 -32.53
C ARG A 941 -23.34 12.74 -31.64
N GLY A 942 -24.40 13.54 -31.47
CA GLY A 942 -24.42 14.69 -30.57
C GLY A 942 -24.48 14.28 -29.10
N VAL A 943 -23.56 13.41 -28.66
CA VAL A 943 -23.51 12.78 -27.34
C VAL A 943 -22.06 12.66 -26.90
N TYR A 944 -21.77 13.08 -25.67
CA TYR A 944 -20.47 12.96 -25.01
C TYR A 944 -20.66 12.39 -23.61
N MET A 945 -19.81 11.46 -23.20
CA MET A 945 -19.91 10.78 -21.90
C MET A 945 -18.65 11.01 -21.07
N TYR A 946 -18.82 11.65 -19.92
CA TYR A 946 -17.80 11.84 -18.91
C TYR A 946 -17.98 10.83 -17.76
N ARG A 947 -16.88 10.18 -17.36
CA ARG A 947 -16.78 9.38 -16.14
C ARG A 947 -15.54 9.81 -15.36
N ALA A 948 -15.70 10.10 -14.08
CA ALA A 948 -14.57 10.42 -13.22
C ALA A 948 -13.63 9.20 -13.09
N GLY A 949 -12.32 9.45 -13.07
CA GLY A 949 -11.27 8.42 -12.94
C GLY A 949 -10.73 7.83 -14.25
N ARG A 950 -11.46 7.93 -15.38
CA ARG A 950 -10.90 7.52 -16.70
C ARG A 950 -9.80 8.53 -17.12
N PRO A 951 -8.61 8.08 -17.57
CA PRO A 951 -7.65 8.98 -18.19
C PRO A 951 -8.24 9.61 -19.46
N VAL A 952 -7.92 10.88 -19.72
CA VAL A 952 -8.23 11.52 -21.01
C VAL A 952 -7.29 10.93 -22.05
N GLU A 953 -7.85 10.33 -23.09
CA GLU A 953 -7.08 9.82 -24.24
C GLU A 953 -6.66 11.00 -25.14
N ASP A 954 -5.39 11.04 -25.54
CA ASP A 954 -4.68 12.26 -26.01
C ASP A 954 -5.21 12.95 -27.29
N CYS A 955 -6.33 12.47 -27.87
CA CYS A 955 -6.94 13.00 -29.09
C CYS A 955 -8.41 13.46 -28.96
N ASP A 956 -9.06 13.35 -27.80
CA ASP A 956 -10.43 13.85 -27.59
C ASP A 956 -10.47 14.97 -26.55
N SER A 957 -10.54 16.22 -27.01
CA SER A 957 -10.78 17.40 -26.17
C SER A 957 -12.15 17.30 -25.50
N SER A 958 -12.21 17.29 -24.17
CA SER A 958 -13.48 17.30 -23.43
C SER A 958 -14.12 18.70 -23.40
N PRO A 959 -15.46 18.80 -23.23
CA PRO A 959 -16.08 20.08 -22.89
C PRO A 959 -15.54 20.59 -21.53
N PRO A 960 -15.29 21.89 -21.37
CA PRO A 960 -14.83 22.44 -20.10
C PRO A 960 -15.86 22.25 -18.97
N CYS A 961 -15.40 22.37 -17.73
CA CYS A 961 -16.20 22.25 -16.49
C CYS A 961 -16.86 20.89 -16.18
N MET A 962 -16.78 19.88 -17.06
CA MET A 962 -17.45 18.57 -16.86
C MET A 962 -17.12 17.86 -15.54
N ALA A 963 -15.89 18.00 -15.02
CA ALA A 963 -15.51 17.45 -13.71
C ALA A 963 -16.25 18.12 -12.53
N GLU A 964 -16.45 19.43 -12.58
CA GLU A 964 -17.17 20.18 -11.54
C GLU A 964 -18.69 19.98 -11.65
N ILE A 965 -19.22 19.86 -12.86
CA ILE A 965 -20.64 19.51 -13.10
C ILE A 965 -20.93 18.12 -12.53
N PHE A 966 -20.05 17.14 -12.78
CA PHE A 966 -20.14 15.81 -12.21
C PHE A 966 -20.14 15.83 -10.67
N ARG A 967 -19.25 16.63 -10.06
CA ARG A 967 -19.19 16.84 -8.60
C ARG A 967 -20.47 17.48 -8.05
N CYS A 968 -21.01 18.49 -8.75
CA CYS A 968 -22.23 19.21 -8.36
C CYS A 968 -23.47 18.32 -8.46
N MET A 969 -23.68 17.63 -9.58
CA MET A 969 -24.82 16.74 -9.78
C MET A 969 -24.71 15.49 -8.88
N GLY A 970 -23.50 14.97 -8.63
CA GLY A 970 -23.28 13.90 -7.65
C GLY A 970 -23.67 14.29 -6.22
N LYS A 971 -23.35 15.51 -5.77
CA LYS A 971 -23.80 16.06 -4.47
C LYS A 971 -25.33 16.14 -4.40
N ALA A 972 -25.97 16.68 -5.43
CA ALA A 972 -27.43 16.77 -5.52
C ALA A 972 -28.10 15.38 -5.50
N ALA A 973 -27.57 14.42 -6.28
CA ALA A 973 -28.12 13.07 -6.38
C ALA A 973 -28.04 12.31 -5.05
N ARG A 974 -26.93 12.44 -4.30
CA ARG A 974 -26.83 11.86 -2.95
C ARG A 974 -27.79 12.51 -1.96
N SER A 975 -27.91 13.83 -1.97
CA SER A 975 -28.85 14.55 -1.09
C SER A 975 -30.31 14.10 -1.34
N ALA A 976 -30.70 14.00 -2.61
CA ALA A 976 -32.00 13.46 -3.00
C ALA A 976 -32.20 11.99 -2.58
N LEU A 977 -31.18 11.14 -2.69
CA LEU A 977 -31.26 9.74 -2.28
C LEU A 977 -31.36 9.58 -0.76
N CYS A 978 -30.64 10.39 0.02
CA CYS A 978 -30.77 10.45 1.48
C CYS A 978 -32.17 10.93 1.91
N ALA A 979 -32.76 11.90 1.20
CA ALA A 979 -34.13 12.36 1.42
C ALA A 979 -35.16 11.24 1.14
N ILE A 980 -35.04 10.54 0.01
CA ILE A 980 -35.90 9.39 -0.35
C ILE A 980 -35.77 8.26 0.69
N ALA A 981 -34.54 7.89 1.08
CA ALA A 981 -34.28 6.90 2.11
C ALA A 981 -35.01 7.24 3.43
N ARG A 982 -34.90 8.50 3.87
CA ARG A 982 -35.50 8.95 5.13
C ARG A 982 -37.03 9.02 5.09
N HIS A 983 -37.63 9.34 3.94
CA HIS A 983 -39.09 9.25 3.76
C HIS A 983 -39.57 7.79 3.78
N LEU A 984 -38.79 6.86 3.22
CA LEU A 984 -39.00 5.41 3.34
C LEU A 984 -38.65 4.84 4.72
N ARG A 985 -38.44 5.69 5.74
CA ARG A 985 -38.02 5.34 7.12
C ARG A 985 -36.69 4.57 7.23
N LEU A 986 -35.91 4.48 6.16
CA LEU A 986 -34.58 3.88 6.14
C LEU A 986 -33.54 4.82 6.78
N ARG A 987 -32.38 4.25 7.17
CA ARG A 987 -31.21 5.04 7.61
C ARG A 987 -30.70 5.91 6.44
N SER A 988 -30.29 7.14 6.72
CA SER A 988 -29.92 8.13 5.68
C SER A 988 -28.68 7.74 4.85
N ASP A 989 -27.92 6.76 5.32
CA ASP A 989 -26.69 6.23 4.73
C ASP A 989 -26.85 4.82 4.12
N VAL A 990 -28.05 4.21 4.11
CA VAL A 990 -28.29 2.85 3.58
C VAL A 990 -27.70 2.65 2.19
N PHE A 991 -27.91 3.61 1.29
CA PHE A 991 -27.46 3.49 -0.09
C PHE A 991 -25.96 3.81 -0.28
N ASN A 992 -25.25 4.32 0.72
CA ASN A 992 -23.83 4.71 0.56
C ASN A 992 -22.93 3.52 0.20
N GLN A 993 -23.25 2.31 0.69
CA GLN A 993 -22.53 1.08 0.33
C GLN A 993 -22.71 0.67 -1.14
N LEU A 994 -23.72 1.21 -1.84
CA LEU A 994 -23.92 0.99 -3.27
C LEU A 994 -23.28 2.09 -4.13
N LEU A 995 -22.83 3.22 -3.58
CA LEU A 995 -22.37 4.37 -4.37
C LEU A 995 -20.85 4.45 -4.46
N ASP A 996 -20.34 5.04 -5.55
CA ASP A 996 -18.92 5.41 -5.68
C ASP A 996 -18.46 6.28 -4.49
N ASP A 997 -17.27 6.01 -3.95
CA ASP A 997 -16.62 6.89 -2.94
C ASP A 997 -16.25 8.25 -3.55
N THR A 998 -16.26 9.32 -2.74
CA THR A 998 -15.73 10.64 -3.16
C THR A 998 -14.85 11.26 -2.07
N PRO A 999 -13.57 11.58 -2.36
CA PRO A 999 -12.86 11.36 -3.63
C PRO A 999 -12.65 9.87 -3.95
N LEU A 1000 -12.66 9.54 -5.24
CA LEU A 1000 -12.45 8.17 -5.74
C LEU A 1000 -11.03 7.65 -5.41
N PRO A 1001 -10.86 6.35 -5.14
CA PRO A 1001 -9.55 5.72 -5.04
C PRO A 1001 -8.70 5.84 -6.32
N ALA A 1002 -7.38 5.85 -6.14
CA ALA A 1002 -6.44 6.17 -7.21
C ALA A 1002 -6.33 5.05 -8.27
N GLY A 1003 -7.02 5.23 -9.41
CA GLY A 1003 -7.01 4.29 -10.53
C GLY A 1003 -8.36 3.60 -10.77
N GLU A 1004 -9.35 3.86 -9.92
CA GLU A 1004 -10.73 3.40 -10.12
C GLU A 1004 -11.52 4.41 -10.98
N VAL A 1005 -12.48 3.88 -11.74
CA VAL A 1005 -13.36 4.67 -12.61
C VAL A 1005 -14.77 4.58 -12.02
N SER A 1006 -15.41 5.73 -11.83
CA SER A 1006 -16.77 5.80 -11.28
C SER A 1006 -17.77 5.03 -12.15
N SER A 1007 -18.67 4.30 -11.47
CA SER A 1007 -19.85 3.68 -12.09
C SER A 1007 -20.79 4.75 -12.67
N SER A 1008 -20.94 5.88 -11.98
CA SER A 1008 -21.82 6.99 -12.36
C SER A 1008 -21.32 7.74 -13.60
N VAL A 1009 -22.25 8.27 -14.40
CA VAL A 1009 -21.93 8.85 -15.72
C VAL A 1009 -22.62 10.21 -15.90
N LEU A 1010 -21.87 11.22 -16.33
CA LEU A 1010 -22.41 12.47 -16.84
C LEU A 1010 -22.46 12.41 -18.37
N VAL A 1011 -23.64 12.58 -18.95
CA VAL A 1011 -23.87 12.59 -20.39
C VAL A 1011 -24.27 13.99 -20.83
N ALA A 1012 -23.51 14.58 -21.76
CA ALA A 1012 -23.86 15.83 -22.42
C ALA A 1012 -24.41 15.51 -23.82
N THR A 1013 -25.56 16.08 -24.19
CA THR A 1013 -26.18 15.85 -25.50
C THR A 1013 -26.58 17.14 -26.20
N TYR A 1014 -26.64 17.09 -27.53
CA TYR A 1014 -27.08 18.19 -28.39
C TYR A 1014 -27.86 17.64 -29.59
N SER A 1015 -29.15 17.99 -29.69
CA SER A 1015 -30.00 17.58 -30.80
C SER A 1015 -30.20 18.69 -31.83
N HIS A 1016 -29.91 18.38 -33.10
CA HIS A 1016 -30.29 19.18 -34.26
C HIS A 1016 -31.59 18.64 -34.88
N THR A 1017 -32.38 19.53 -35.47
CA THR A 1017 -33.71 19.27 -36.09
C THR A 1017 -33.70 18.38 -37.34
N SER A 1018 -32.55 17.79 -37.73
CA SER A 1018 -32.36 17.11 -39.01
C SER A 1018 -31.89 15.66 -38.93
N LEU A 1019 -31.93 15.00 -37.75
CA LEU A 1019 -31.45 13.62 -37.57
C LEU A 1019 -32.56 12.59 -37.28
N GLN A 1020 -33.68 12.66 -38.01
CA GLN A 1020 -34.64 11.55 -38.07
C GLN A 1020 -34.10 10.40 -38.94
N ASN A 1021 -33.10 9.66 -38.45
CA ASN A 1021 -32.85 8.26 -38.83
C ASN A 1021 -31.78 7.59 -37.94
N GLY A 1022 -32.17 6.55 -37.20
CA GLY A 1022 -31.25 5.55 -36.63
C GLY A 1022 -30.72 5.79 -35.20
N LYS A 1023 -31.46 5.25 -34.21
CA LYS A 1023 -31.17 5.17 -32.75
C LYS A 1023 -31.21 6.51 -31.99
N GLY A 1024 -31.72 6.45 -30.76
CA GLY A 1024 -31.97 7.60 -29.89
C GLY A 1024 -30.69 8.32 -29.42
N ALA A 1025 -30.83 9.59 -29.05
CA ALA A 1025 -29.71 10.46 -28.69
C ALA A 1025 -29.40 10.52 -27.17
N ILE A 1026 -30.05 9.70 -26.33
CA ILE A 1026 -29.85 9.69 -24.86
C ILE A 1026 -29.64 8.26 -24.31
N GLY A 1027 -30.30 7.25 -24.89
CA GLY A 1027 -30.03 5.82 -24.67
C GLY A 1027 -29.40 5.12 -25.89
N GLY A 1028 -28.61 4.05 -25.65
CA GLY A 1028 -27.96 3.25 -26.72
C GLY A 1028 -28.87 2.30 -27.51
N GLY A 1029 -30.19 2.36 -27.28
CA GLY A 1029 -31.20 1.43 -27.78
C GLY A 1029 -31.61 1.64 -29.24
N LYS A 1030 -32.44 0.73 -29.75
CA LYS A 1030 -33.36 1.03 -30.86
C LYS A 1030 -34.49 1.92 -30.33
N LEU A 1031 -35.08 2.73 -31.20
CA LEU A 1031 -36.27 3.50 -30.87
C LEU A 1031 -37.46 2.53 -30.76
N ALA A 1032 -37.87 2.20 -29.54
CA ALA A 1032 -39.16 1.58 -29.27
C ALA A 1032 -40.25 2.67 -29.27
N VAL A 1033 -41.50 2.29 -29.56
CA VAL A 1033 -42.67 3.20 -29.43
C VAL A 1033 -42.99 3.48 -27.95
N ASN A 1034 -42.51 2.62 -27.05
CA ASN A 1034 -42.62 2.75 -25.60
C ASN A 1034 -41.38 3.47 -25.04
N GLY A 1035 -41.57 4.36 -24.05
CA GLY A 1035 -40.55 5.30 -23.58
C GLY A 1035 -39.33 4.68 -22.88
N GLU A 1036 -38.24 5.44 -22.80
CA GLU A 1036 -37.00 5.01 -22.15
C GLU A 1036 -37.14 5.03 -20.61
N VAL A 1037 -36.49 4.09 -19.92
CA VAL A 1037 -36.47 3.98 -18.45
C VAL A 1037 -35.02 3.83 -18.00
N GLU A 1038 -34.59 4.66 -17.05
CA GLU A 1038 -33.20 4.66 -16.58
C GLU A 1038 -32.84 3.40 -15.78
N LYS A 1039 -31.66 2.82 -16.03
CA LYS A 1039 -31.20 1.62 -15.30
C LYS A 1039 -30.66 1.92 -13.90
N GLY A 1040 -30.17 3.14 -13.67
CA GLY A 1040 -29.53 3.55 -12.42
C GLY A 1040 -30.46 3.66 -11.22
N LEU A 1041 -29.95 4.28 -10.14
CA LEU A 1041 -30.74 4.62 -8.96
C LEU A 1041 -31.58 5.88 -9.23
N LEU A 1042 -30.90 6.97 -9.59
CA LEU A 1042 -31.50 8.27 -9.88
C LEU A 1042 -30.84 8.87 -11.12
N THR A 1043 -31.59 9.69 -11.87
CA THR A 1043 -31.02 10.53 -12.92
C THR A 1043 -31.45 11.98 -12.69
N LEU A 1044 -30.49 12.89 -12.79
CA LEU A 1044 -30.68 14.34 -12.75
C LEU A 1044 -30.47 14.91 -14.14
N ILE A 1045 -31.42 15.69 -14.65
CA ILE A 1045 -31.37 16.32 -15.97
C ILE A 1045 -31.44 17.83 -15.83
N SER A 1046 -30.56 18.54 -16.54
CA SER A 1046 -30.70 19.98 -16.80
C SER A 1046 -30.71 20.22 -18.31
N SER A 1047 -31.49 21.20 -18.76
CA SER A 1047 -31.71 21.51 -20.18
C SER A 1047 -31.65 23.02 -20.43
N ASP A 1048 -31.40 23.40 -21.68
CA ASP A 1048 -31.48 24.81 -22.11
C ASP A 1048 -32.86 25.21 -22.65
N SER A 1049 -33.73 24.24 -22.88
CA SER A 1049 -35.02 24.39 -23.55
C SER A 1049 -35.95 23.23 -23.18
N PRO A 1050 -37.27 23.48 -23.05
CA PRO A 1050 -38.23 22.45 -22.65
C PRO A 1050 -38.43 21.42 -23.77
N GLY A 1051 -38.61 20.15 -23.38
CA GLY A 1051 -38.90 19.07 -24.34
C GLY A 1051 -38.78 17.65 -23.80
N LEU A 1052 -38.83 17.46 -22.48
CA LEU A 1052 -38.85 16.13 -21.86
C LEU A 1052 -40.26 15.83 -21.35
N GLN A 1053 -40.88 14.78 -21.89
CA GLN A 1053 -42.12 14.24 -21.35
C GLN A 1053 -41.79 13.10 -20.38
N VAL A 1054 -42.49 13.07 -19.25
CA VAL A 1054 -42.46 11.98 -18.25
C VAL A 1054 -43.85 11.37 -18.20
N CYS A 1055 -43.90 10.06 -17.94
CA CYS A 1055 -45.15 9.35 -17.73
C CYS A 1055 -45.50 9.29 -16.24
N ASP A 1056 -46.69 9.76 -15.87
CA ASP A 1056 -47.26 9.62 -14.52
C ASP A 1056 -47.49 8.14 -14.15
N PRO A 1057 -47.64 7.80 -12.86
CA PRO A 1057 -48.08 6.46 -12.43
C PRO A 1057 -49.39 6.01 -13.08
N ASN A 1058 -50.24 6.96 -13.48
CA ASN A 1058 -51.51 6.74 -14.16
C ASN A 1058 -51.36 6.52 -15.70
N GLY A 1059 -50.14 6.39 -16.22
CA GLY A 1059 -49.89 6.18 -17.67
C GLY A 1059 -50.05 7.44 -18.55
N HIS A 1060 -50.17 8.63 -17.94
CA HIS A 1060 -50.38 9.89 -18.64
C HIS A 1060 -49.04 10.59 -18.94
N TRP A 1061 -48.83 11.02 -20.18
CA TRP A 1061 -47.60 11.69 -20.61
C TRP A 1061 -47.73 13.21 -20.52
N TYR A 1062 -47.01 13.84 -19.59
CA TYR A 1062 -46.99 15.29 -19.42
C TYR A 1062 -45.59 15.87 -19.67
N LEU A 1063 -45.51 17.16 -19.99
CA LEU A 1063 -44.24 17.86 -20.23
C LEU A 1063 -43.64 18.31 -18.88
N ALA A 1064 -42.66 17.57 -18.37
CA ALA A 1064 -42.05 17.81 -17.05
C ALA A 1064 -41.07 19.01 -17.05
N ASP A 1065 -40.54 19.36 -18.22
CA ASP A 1065 -39.45 20.33 -18.40
C ASP A 1065 -39.93 21.79 -18.57
N CYS A 1066 -41.23 22.06 -18.39
CA CYS A 1066 -41.92 23.34 -18.69
C CYS A 1066 -41.34 24.59 -18.02
N SER A 1067 -40.52 24.45 -16.97
CA SER A 1067 -39.95 25.59 -16.24
C SER A 1067 -38.47 25.41 -15.88
N SER A 1068 -37.72 24.70 -16.74
CA SER A 1068 -36.25 24.59 -16.63
C SER A 1068 -35.55 25.92 -16.91
N ALA A 1069 -35.29 26.67 -15.85
CA ALA A 1069 -34.14 27.56 -15.80
C ALA A 1069 -32.86 26.72 -15.54
N PRO A 1070 -31.66 27.14 -15.96
CA PRO A 1070 -30.43 26.39 -15.72
C PRO A 1070 -29.98 26.30 -14.25
N GLY A 1071 -30.77 26.82 -13.30
CA GLY A 1071 -30.63 26.53 -11.86
C GLY A 1071 -31.50 25.36 -11.37
N ASN A 1072 -32.30 24.76 -12.24
CA ASN A 1072 -33.23 23.68 -11.91
C ASN A 1072 -32.68 22.35 -12.43
N LEU A 1073 -32.81 21.30 -11.61
CA LEU A 1073 -32.54 19.92 -12.00
C LEU A 1073 -33.83 19.11 -11.90
N LEU A 1074 -34.23 18.47 -13.01
CA LEU A 1074 -35.31 17.51 -13.04
C LEU A 1074 -34.80 16.15 -12.52
N LEU A 1075 -35.40 15.66 -11.43
CA LEU A 1075 -35.09 14.38 -10.80
C LEU A 1075 -36.03 13.29 -11.29
N ILE A 1076 -35.46 12.17 -11.74
CA ILE A 1076 -36.15 10.99 -12.30
C ILE A 1076 -35.65 9.71 -11.62
N THR A 1077 -36.55 8.79 -11.25
CA THR A 1077 -36.22 7.51 -10.59
C THR A 1077 -35.91 6.39 -11.59
N GLY A 1078 -34.88 5.58 -11.31
CA GLY A 1078 -34.46 4.46 -12.17
C GLY A 1078 -34.81 3.07 -11.65
N LYS A 1079 -34.67 2.04 -12.51
CA LYS A 1079 -34.97 0.63 -12.24
C LYS A 1079 -34.26 0.09 -11.00
N THR A 1080 -32.98 0.43 -10.78
CA THR A 1080 -32.26 -0.05 -9.59
C THR A 1080 -32.87 0.49 -8.30
N LEU A 1081 -33.35 1.75 -8.28
CA LEU A 1081 -34.04 2.27 -7.10
C LEU A 1081 -35.42 1.63 -6.92
N SER A 1082 -36.14 1.37 -8.02
CA SER A 1082 -37.41 0.65 -7.96
C SER A 1082 -37.26 -0.79 -7.45
N HIS A 1083 -36.16 -1.46 -7.75
CA HIS A 1083 -35.93 -2.83 -7.28
C HIS A 1083 -35.41 -2.87 -5.84
N THR A 1084 -34.44 -2.02 -5.47
CA THR A 1084 -33.96 -1.89 -4.07
C THR A 1084 -35.04 -1.43 -3.09
N THR A 1085 -36.07 -0.73 -3.56
CA THR A 1085 -37.23 -0.33 -2.76
C THR A 1085 -38.47 -1.21 -2.98
N ALA A 1086 -38.32 -2.36 -3.63
CA ALA A 1086 -39.39 -3.35 -3.89
C ALA A 1086 -40.67 -2.79 -4.55
N GLY A 1087 -40.55 -1.70 -5.31
CA GLY A 1087 -41.66 -1.01 -5.97
C GLY A 1087 -42.25 0.18 -5.19
N LEU A 1088 -41.80 0.46 -3.95
CA LEU A 1088 -42.21 1.65 -3.18
C LEU A 1088 -41.79 2.98 -3.85
N ARG A 1089 -40.84 2.93 -4.79
CA ARG A 1089 -40.50 4.02 -5.71
C ARG A 1089 -40.50 3.50 -7.15
N PRO A 1090 -41.59 3.64 -7.92
CA PRO A 1090 -41.62 3.15 -9.30
C PRO A 1090 -40.51 3.81 -10.14
N ALA A 1091 -39.99 3.06 -11.12
CA ALA A 1091 -39.07 3.60 -12.12
C ALA A 1091 -39.85 4.46 -13.11
N ALA A 1092 -39.40 5.70 -13.31
CA ALA A 1092 -40.04 6.66 -14.18
C ALA A 1092 -39.68 6.40 -15.65
N SER A 1093 -40.68 6.40 -16.54
CA SER A 1093 -40.46 6.38 -17.99
C SER A 1093 -40.50 7.80 -18.56
N TYR A 1094 -39.60 8.08 -19.50
CA TYR A 1094 -39.44 9.40 -20.10
C TYR A 1094 -39.21 9.31 -21.62
N ARG A 1095 -39.48 10.41 -22.33
CA ARG A 1095 -39.21 10.53 -23.77
C ARG A 1095 -38.94 11.99 -24.17
N ALA A 1096 -38.17 12.19 -25.22
CA ALA A 1096 -38.06 13.50 -25.86
C ALA A 1096 -39.32 13.77 -26.70
N SER A 1097 -39.91 14.96 -26.58
CA SER A 1097 -41.03 15.39 -27.42
C SER A 1097 -40.51 15.91 -28.76
N PRO A 1098 -41.08 15.51 -29.92
CA PRO A 1098 -40.66 16.03 -31.22
C PRO A 1098 -41.23 17.42 -31.53
N ASP A 1099 -42.49 17.69 -31.12
CA ASP A 1099 -43.33 18.70 -31.77
C ASP A 1099 -43.14 20.14 -31.26
N TYR A 1100 -42.45 20.32 -30.13
CA TYR A 1100 -42.19 21.65 -29.53
C TYR A 1100 -41.07 22.46 -30.23
N SER A 1101 -40.55 21.97 -31.36
CA SER A 1101 -39.35 22.51 -32.03
C SER A 1101 -39.63 23.42 -33.24
N SER A 1102 -40.87 23.91 -33.40
CA SER A 1102 -41.31 24.76 -34.53
C SER A 1102 -41.14 26.27 -34.33
N GLY A 1103 -40.43 26.71 -33.28
CA GLY A 1103 -40.07 28.12 -33.07
C GLY A 1103 -38.91 28.57 -33.97
N ALA A 1104 -39.02 29.75 -34.59
CA ALA A 1104 -38.17 30.19 -35.71
C ALA A 1104 -36.70 30.58 -35.39
N ASN A 1105 -36.08 30.03 -34.34
CA ASN A 1105 -34.66 30.22 -34.02
C ASN A 1105 -33.92 28.87 -34.04
N SER A 1106 -32.85 28.77 -34.83
CA SER A 1106 -32.12 27.52 -35.13
C SER A 1106 -31.17 27.03 -34.01
N GLY A 1107 -31.59 27.17 -32.76
CA GLY A 1107 -30.92 26.61 -31.58
C GLY A 1107 -31.32 25.15 -31.36
N GLY A 1108 -30.39 24.22 -31.59
CA GLY A 1108 -30.55 22.84 -31.10
C GLY A 1108 -30.58 22.79 -29.58
N ARG A 1109 -31.26 21.81 -29.01
CA ARG A 1109 -31.41 21.64 -27.55
C ARG A 1109 -30.17 21.00 -26.95
N THR A 1110 -29.56 21.61 -25.95
CA THR A 1110 -28.55 20.97 -25.09
C THR A 1110 -29.17 20.42 -23.81
N SER A 1111 -28.64 19.29 -23.35
CA SER A 1111 -28.94 18.77 -22.01
C SER A 1111 -27.73 18.11 -21.36
N LEU A 1112 -27.72 18.13 -20.04
CA LEU A 1112 -26.77 17.45 -19.17
C LEU A 1112 -27.55 16.46 -18.30
N ALA A 1113 -27.27 15.17 -18.45
CA ALA A 1113 -27.91 14.09 -17.70
C ALA A 1113 -26.86 13.35 -16.84
N PHE A 1114 -26.97 13.46 -15.52
CA PHE A 1114 -26.15 12.71 -14.57
C PHE A 1114 -26.91 11.46 -14.11
N ARG A 1115 -26.38 10.28 -14.47
CA ARG A 1115 -26.90 8.97 -14.10
C ARG A 1115 -26.14 8.47 -12.86
N LEU A 1116 -26.81 8.43 -11.71
CA LEU A 1116 -26.29 7.84 -10.47
C LEU A 1116 -26.40 6.31 -10.58
N MET A 1117 -25.27 5.65 -10.81
CA MET A 1117 -25.19 4.20 -10.95
C MET A 1117 -24.58 3.59 -9.69
N PRO A 1118 -25.01 2.39 -9.27
CA PRO A 1118 -24.34 1.66 -8.19
C PRO A 1118 -22.96 1.14 -8.62
N GLN A 1119 -22.05 0.88 -7.66
CA GLN A 1119 -20.79 0.19 -7.93
C GLN A 1119 -21.07 -1.22 -8.45
N GLY A 1120 -20.45 -1.64 -9.56
CA GLY A 1120 -20.71 -2.97 -10.16
C GLY A 1120 -20.32 -4.15 -9.26
N ASN A 1121 -19.38 -3.95 -8.33
CA ASN A 1121 -18.94 -4.91 -7.32
C ASN A 1121 -19.70 -4.84 -5.99
N ALA A 1122 -20.67 -3.93 -5.84
CA ALA A 1122 -21.50 -3.90 -4.63
C ALA A 1122 -22.43 -5.12 -4.57
N ILE A 1123 -22.85 -5.46 -3.36
CA ILE A 1123 -23.86 -6.48 -3.11
C ILE A 1123 -25.15 -5.75 -2.72
N LEU A 1124 -26.23 -6.09 -3.41
CA LEU A 1124 -27.58 -5.63 -3.12
C LEU A 1124 -28.10 -6.53 -1.99
N ASP A 1125 -28.05 -6.01 -0.77
CA ASP A 1125 -28.52 -6.65 0.45
C ASP A 1125 -29.71 -5.87 1.04
N CYS A 1126 -30.79 -6.58 1.37
CA CYS A 1126 -31.99 -6.01 1.96
C CYS A 1126 -31.96 -6.00 3.50
N SER A 1127 -30.88 -6.42 4.17
CA SER A 1127 -30.73 -6.33 5.63
C SER A 1127 -31.00 -4.94 6.23
N PRO A 1128 -30.72 -3.79 5.57
CA PRO A 1128 -31.10 -2.47 6.10
C PRO A 1128 -32.61 -2.19 6.06
N ILE A 1129 -33.34 -2.89 5.18
CA ILE A 1129 -34.79 -2.80 5.02
C ILE A 1129 -35.48 -3.67 6.09
N ALA A 1130 -34.90 -4.84 6.40
CA ALA A 1130 -35.27 -5.63 7.59
C ALA A 1130 -35.01 -4.84 8.90
N ALA A 1131 -33.87 -4.16 9.01
CA ALA A 1131 -33.54 -3.31 10.15
C ALA A 1131 -34.47 -2.08 10.31
N ALA A 1132 -35.19 -1.68 9.25
CA ALA A 1132 -36.24 -0.66 9.29
C ALA A 1132 -37.62 -1.21 9.71
N GLY A 1133 -37.78 -2.54 9.84
CA GLY A 1133 -38.99 -3.20 10.33
C GLY A 1133 -39.82 -3.93 9.27
N HIS A 1134 -39.37 -4.03 8.02
CA HIS A 1134 -40.07 -4.78 6.98
C HIS A 1134 -39.72 -6.28 7.04
N VAL A 1135 -40.72 -7.15 6.87
CA VAL A 1135 -40.54 -8.61 6.91
C VAL A 1135 -39.92 -9.09 5.60
N ILE A 1136 -38.78 -9.79 5.68
CA ILE A 1136 -38.15 -10.45 4.53
C ILE A 1136 -38.25 -11.97 4.71
N PRO A 1137 -38.73 -12.74 3.73
CA PRO A 1137 -38.79 -14.19 3.82
C PRO A 1137 -37.40 -14.83 3.79
N GLN A 1138 -37.27 -15.97 4.48
CA GLN A 1138 -36.00 -16.67 4.73
C GLN A 1138 -35.31 -17.26 3.48
N SER A 1139 -35.94 -17.14 2.30
CA SER A 1139 -35.40 -17.57 1.00
C SER A 1139 -34.52 -16.51 0.31
N TYR A 1140 -34.48 -15.28 0.82
CA TYR A 1140 -33.69 -14.21 0.19
C TYR A 1140 -32.17 -14.43 0.35
N VAL A 1141 -31.43 -14.26 -0.75
CA VAL A 1141 -29.96 -14.32 -0.81
C VAL A 1141 -29.46 -13.00 -1.42
N PRO A 1142 -28.42 -12.34 -0.86
CA PRO A 1142 -27.88 -11.09 -1.43
C PRO A 1142 -27.34 -11.29 -2.86
N ILE A 1143 -27.66 -10.37 -3.76
CA ILE A 1143 -27.37 -10.48 -5.20
C ILE A 1143 -26.25 -9.48 -5.57
N SER A 1144 -25.32 -9.87 -6.45
CA SER A 1144 -24.30 -8.93 -6.95
C SER A 1144 -24.92 -7.89 -7.90
N VAL A 1145 -24.53 -6.62 -7.76
CA VAL A 1145 -25.06 -5.54 -8.61
C VAL A 1145 -24.72 -5.74 -10.08
N SER A 1146 -23.55 -6.31 -10.41
CA SER A 1146 -23.21 -6.69 -11.79
C SER A 1146 -24.22 -7.65 -12.39
N GLN A 1147 -24.51 -8.76 -11.70
CA GLN A 1147 -25.47 -9.76 -12.17
C GLN A 1147 -26.85 -9.14 -12.36
N PHE A 1148 -27.35 -8.40 -11.36
CA PHE A 1148 -28.65 -7.73 -11.44
C PHE A 1148 -28.75 -6.72 -12.61
N LEU A 1149 -27.68 -5.99 -12.92
CA LEU A 1149 -27.65 -5.07 -14.06
C LEU A 1149 -27.55 -5.79 -15.43
N ASP A 1150 -26.90 -6.95 -15.46
CA ASP A 1150 -26.85 -7.82 -16.63
C ASP A 1150 -28.23 -8.50 -16.88
N ASP A 1151 -28.91 -8.95 -15.83
CA ASP A 1151 -30.27 -9.51 -15.89
C ASP A 1151 -31.28 -8.45 -16.38
N LEU A 1152 -31.20 -7.22 -15.84
CA LEU A 1152 -31.94 -6.04 -16.34
C LEU A 1152 -31.56 -5.62 -17.78
N SER A 1153 -30.53 -6.21 -18.39
CA SER A 1153 -30.24 -6.07 -19.82
C SER A 1153 -30.88 -7.19 -20.65
N ALA A 1154 -30.87 -8.43 -20.14
CA ALA A 1154 -31.52 -9.57 -20.78
C ALA A 1154 -33.05 -9.40 -20.89
N GLU A 1155 -33.72 -8.85 -19.87
CA GLU A 1155 -35.17 -8.56 -19.92
C GLU A 1155 -35.55 -7.62 -21.08
N GLU A 1156 -34.72 -6.63 -21.39
CA GLU A 1156 -34.99 -5.64 -22.46
C GLU A 1156 -34.83 -6.26 -23.85
N ASP A 1157 -33.84 -7.13 -24.04
CA ASP A 1157 -33.66 -7.88 -25.30
C ASP A 1157 -34.77 -8.92 -25.52
N VAL A 1158 -35.31 -9.54 -24.45
CA VAL A 1158 -36.46 -10.47 -24.54
C VAL A 1158 -37.75 -9.74 -24.96
N ASN A 1159 -38.01 -8.56 -24.41
CA ASN A 1159 -39.21 -7.77 -24.74
C ASN A 1159 -39.23 -7.24 -26.19
N CYS A 1160 -38.12 -7.30 -26.93
CA CYS A 1160 -38.05 -6.85 -28.32
C CYS A 1160 -38.75 -7.76 -29.35
N ASN A 1161 -39.25 -8.94 -28.95
CA ASN A 1161 -39.68 -10.01 -29.87
C ASN A 1161 -41.18 -10.37 -29.84
N ARG A 1162 -42.07 -9.53 -29.28
CA ARG A 1162 -43.52 -9.80 -29.21
C ARG A 1162 -44.34 -8.66 -29.85
N PRO A 1163 -45.18 -8.92 -30.87
CA PRO A 1163 -46.07 -7.91 -31.45
C PRO A 1163 -47.32 -7.69 -30.57
N ASP A 1164 -48.02 -6.58 -30.79
CA ASP A 1164 -49.05 -6.05 -29.91
C ASP A 1164 -50.29 -6.94 -29.77
N ASN A 1165 -50.81 -7.06 -28.53
CA ASN A 1165 -52.14 -6.52 -28.17
C ASN A 1165 -52.46 -6.64 -26.67
N THR A 1166 -53.46 -5.85 -26.23
CA THR A 1166 -54.16 -5.90 -24.93
C THR A 1166 -53.33 -5.79 -23.64
N TYR A 1167 -53.49 -4.67 -22.93
CA TYR A 1167 -53.15 -4.54 -21.51
C TYR A 1167 -54.06 -5.44 -20.65
N VAL A 1168 -53.59 -6.64 -20.33
CA VAL A 1168 -54.14 -7.50 -19.26
C VAL A 1168 -52.97 -7.94 -18.39
N ALA A 1169 -53.13 -7.85 -17.06
CA ALA A 1169 -52.13 -8.33 -16.10
C ALA A 1169 -52.12 -9.87 -16.08
N GLN A 1170 -51.41 -10.48 -17.04
CA GLN A 1170 -51.33 -11.93 -17.16
C GLN A 1170 -50.30 -12.50 -16.18
N ASN A 1171 -50.80 -13.12 -15.10
CA ASN A 1171 -49.99 -13.79 -14.09
C ASN A 1171 -49.34 -15.08 -14.64
N ASP A 1172 -48.13 -14.99 -15.19
CA ASP A 1172 -47.27 -16.15 -15.44
C ASP A 1172 -46.38 -16.40 -14.22
N VAL A 1173 -46.80 -17.32 -13.36
CA VAL A 1173 -46.33 -17.47 -11.96
C VAL A 1173 -44.94 -18.12 -11.83
N ASN A 1174 -44.31 -18.57 -12.91
CA ASN A 1174 -43.16 -19.48 -12.89
C ASN A 1174 -41.87 -18.95 -13.57
N LYS A 1175 -41.52 -17.67 -13.38
CA LYS A 1175 -40.15 -17.18 -13.62
C LYS A 1175 -39.70 -16.20 -12.53
N GLU A 1176 -38.83 -16.72 -11.65
CA GLU A 1176 -38.02 -16.05 -10.63
C GLU A 1176 -38.77 -15.22 -9.56
N PRO A 1177 -38.31 -15.23 -8.29
CA PRO A 1177 -38.98 -14.53 -7.21
C PRO A 1177 -38.67 -13.03 -7.25
N SER A 1178 -39.36 -12.30 -8.13
CA SER A 1178 -39.27 -10.84 -8.17
C SER A 1178 -39.50 -10.24 -6.79
N LEU A 1179 -38.68 -9.27 -6.37
CA LEU A 1179 -38.66 -8.75 -4.99
C LEU A 1179 -40.00 -8.10 -4.55
N ARG A 1180 -40.93 -7.92 -5.48
CA ARG A 1180 -42.29 -7.43 -5.26
C ARG A 1180 -43.25 -8.49 -4.71
N SER A 1181 -43.21 -9.74 -5.18
CA SER A 1181 -44.04 -10.83 -4.64
C SER A 1181 -43.54 -11.32 -3.26
N VAL A 1182 -42.29 -10.97 -2.94
CA VAL A 1182 -41.59 -11.23 -1.69
C VAL A 1182 -42.04 -10.32 -0.53
N LEU A 1183 -42.73 -9.20 -0.81
CA LEU A 1183 -43.11 -8.17 0.17
C LEU A 1183 -44.61 -7.81 0.17
N SER A 1184 -45.45 -8.54 -0.57
CA SER A 1184 -46.91 -8.46 -0.53
C SER A 1184 -47.52 -9.64 0.22
N ASP A 1185 -48.53 -9.42 1.07
CA ASP A 1185 -49.29 -10.51 1.69
C ASP A 1185 -49.97 -11.38 0.61
N PRO A 1186 -49.71 -12.70 0.53
CA PRO A 1186 -50.23 -13.57 -0.53
C PRO A 1186 -51.75 -13.79 -0.50
N LEU A 1187 -52.47 -13.35 0.54
CA LEU A 1187 -53.92 -13.51 0.65
C LEU A 1187 -54.72 -12.22 0.39
N SER A 1188 -54.20 -11.04 0.72
CA SER A 1188 -54.89 -9.75 0.49
C SER A 1188 -54.29 -8.88 -0.62
N GLY A 1189 -53.01 -9.05 -0.96
CA GLY A 1189 -52.29 -8.17 -1.88
C GLY A 1189 -52.08 -6.74 -1.37
N ALA A 1190 -52.50 -6.42 -0.15
CA ALA A 1190 -52.30 -5.12 0.47
C ALA A 1190 -50.92 -5.02 1.16
N PHE A 1191 -50.36 -3.82 1.22
CA PHE A 1191 -49.22 -3.53 2.07
C PHE A 1191 -49.69 -3.26 3.51
N LEU A 1192 -49.07 -3.92 4.48
CA LEU A 1192 -49.32 -3.67 5.91
C LEU A 1192 -48.78 -2.28 6.31
N GLU A 1193 -49.66 -1.35 6.66
CA GLU A 1193 -49.28 -0.01 7.15
C GLU A 1193 -48.79 -0.03 8.62
N ASP A 1194 -49.15 -1.06 9.39
CA ASP A 1194 -48.85 -1.20 10.82
C ASP A 1194 -47.44 -1.77 11.11
N ALA A 1195 -46.42 -0.92 10.95
CA ALA A 1195 -45.10 -1.11 11.54
C ALA A 1195 -44.55 0.22 12.09
N VAL A 1196 -44.57 0.37 13.42
CA VAL A 1196 -44.26 1.64 14.12
C VAL A 1196 -42.97 1.53 14.95
N VAL A 1197 -41.90 2.09 14.40
CA VAL A 1197 -40.77 2.75 15.10
C VAL A 1197 -39.76 1.86 15.86
N VAL A 1198 -38.62 1.66 15.18
CA VAL A 1198 -37.22 1.69 15.70
C VAL A 1198 -36.67 0.51 16.51
N SER A 1199 -35.47 0.08 16.11
CA SER A 1199 -34.51 -0.68 16.93
C SER A 1199 -33.07 -0.19 16.70
N CYS A 1200 -32.76 1.03 17.17
CA CYS A 1200 -31.37 1.43 17.40
C CYS A 1200 -30.90 0.97 18.79
N GLY A 1201 -29.60 0.70 18.96
CA GLY A 1201 -29.00 0.10 20.15
C GLY A 1201 -28.96 0.98 21.40
N HIS A 1202 -30.13 1.36 21.92
CA HIS A 1202 -30.45 1.86 23.25
C HIS A 1202 -29.61 3.02 23.84
N SER A 1203 -30.24 4.20 23.91
CA SER A 1203 -30.42 4.89 25.19
C SER A 1203 -31.71 5.73 25.21
N PHE A 1204 -32.38 5.73 26.36
CA PHE A 1204 -33.60 6.45 26.79
C PHE A 1204 -34.34 7.38 25.80
N GLY A 1205 -35.59 7.02 25.47
CA GLY A 1205 -36.47 7.81 24.61
C GLY A 1205 -37.19 8.96 25.34
N GLY A 1206 -36.87 10.21 24.97
CA GLY A 1206 -37.53 11.41 25.49
C GLY A 1206 -39.04 11.48 25.24
N LEU A 1207 -39.56 10.81 24.20
CA LEU A 1207 -41.01 10.69 23.96
C LEU A 1207 -41.71 9.75 24.95
N MET A 1208 -41.04 8.69 25.42
CA MET A 1208 -41.58 7.84 26.47
C MET A 1208 -41.45 8.52 27.83
N LEU A 1209 -40.33 9.20 28.12
CA LEU A 1209 -40.19 10.03 29.32
C LEU A 1209 -41.28 11.12 29.37
N ARG A 1210 -41.58 11.78 28.24
CA ARG A 1210 -42.66 12.76 28.13
C ARG A 1210 -44.04 12.15 28.33
N ARG A 1211 -44.34 10.95 27.78
CA ARG A 1211 -45.60 10.23 28.06
C ARG A 1211 -45.73 9.77 29.51
N VAL A 1212 -44.63 9.33 30.14
CA VAL A 1212 -44.60 8.94 31.55
C VAL A 1212 -44.78 10.16 32.45
N LEU A 1213 -44.15 11.30 32.13
CA LEU A 1213 -44.39 12.58 32.81
C LEU A 1213 -45.84 13.05 32.62
N ASP A 1214 -46.40 13.01 31.41
CA ASP A 1214 -47.82 13.33 31.17
C ASP A 1214 -48.76 12.42 31.96
N MET A 1215 -48.47 11.11 32.06
CA MET A 1215 -49.30 10.19 32.85
C MET A 1215 -49.10 10.37 34.36
N LEU A 1216 -47.90 10.67 34.84
CA LEU A 1216 -47.65 11.03 36.24
C LEU A 1216 -48.35 12.36 36.60
N TYR A 1217 -48.34 13.35 35.72
CA TYR A 1217 -49.03 14.63 35.93
C TYR A 1217 -50.55 14.45 35.95
N ARG A 1218 -51.11 13.59 35.08
CA ARG A 1218 -52.54 13.23 35.08
C ARG A 1218 -52.93 12.38 36.28
N ALA A 1219 -52.06 11.48 36.75
CA ALA A 1219 -52.28 10.68 37.95
C ALA A 1219 -52.25 11.56 39.22
N ALA A 1220 -51.29 12.48 39.33
CA ALA A 1220 -51.25 13.47 40.41
C ALA A 1220 -52.49 14.39 40.40
N ALA A 1221 -52.89 14.88 39.23
CA ALA A 1221 -54.10 15.69 39.07
C ALA A 1221 -55.41 14.93 39.32
N ALA A 1222 -55.39 13.58 39.28
CA ALA A 1222 -56.52 12.73 39.68
C ALA A 1222 -56.52 12.45 41.19
N ALA A 1223 -55.35 12.28 41.81
CA ALA A 1223 -55.21 12.09 43.25
C ALA A 1223 -55.68 13.33 44.04
N VAL A 1224 -55.25 14.53 43.62
CA VAL A 1224 -55.63 15.84 44.22
C VAL A 1224 -57.11 16.20 43.96
N LYS A 1225 -57.91 15.29 43.40
CA LYS A 1225 -59.34 15.48 43.13
C LYS A 1225 -60.25 14.49 43.85
N ASN A 1226 -59.69 13.65 44.73
CA ASN A 1226 -60.37 12.65 45.55
C ASN A 1226 -60.03 12.79 47.05
N GLU A 1227 -59.50 13.94 47.47
CA GLU A 1227 -59.48 14.44 48.86
C GLU A 1227 -60.42 15.65 48.98
#